data_AF-A0A847GT98-F1
#
_entry.id   AF-A0A847GT98-F1
#
_cell.length_a   1.000
_cell.length_b   1.000
_cell.length_c   1.000
_cell.angle_alpha   90.00
_cell.angle_beta   90.00
_cell.angle_gamma   90.00
#
_symmetry.space_group_name_H-M   'P 1'
#
loop_
_entity.id
_entity.type
_entity.pdbx_description
1 polymer ?
#
loop_
_entity_poly.entity_id
_entity_poly.type
_entity_poly.pdbx_seq_one_letter_code
_entity_poly.pdbx_strand_id
1 'polypeptide(L)'
;MRIRTRRCWLTLATFWLALAAFGGWTPGLDAGEPVQTRRVLLPSDAFRQELGFCYIASLDFGEDGDRESGNQSGLLVYEDGRPLGPARSLHADIRTKGTGRYSHWTRNGLYLSASDNSDPRTNGRKYEVGSTNPDSTLGGLEQFAGPPRKRVEVVRASRHEYTIPLGGTLDFENSHTRLNDGFQIAFQPNLSLTIENSGETTVAWPKIIANDRANWGTFDDLLAEFTRGASDDQEKALFIWQTARDNRYHCSPLFADNEFHDPVKLFNSYGLNLCDDMGYCGCALFKYAGLGKPKYSIDPKVRELHGHVQAEAVVDHRHQFLDIDESVFHLDRENEALVSGDECARDHDLVRREVHYGPVFPGWQASESNAALFGADDRAGFLALRGHEMRYSLRPRERVVFRWDNVGKWACQSQEWNRRPPVFGNSKFIYTPRLTAEHYREGLADEQGVVPAAAPDAGLAAASTDAELVYAVDIPWAICGGTLRAEFHGRDAKDRFALDVSLDDKARTCVWEGAGPGKVVAAVPIDEALQPHVSPAKYHYAVIVRLASADGRQDAVLKSLEIETDVMAAPLSLPRLRRGENRLVYTDLTPTPHEITVTHQWQECHSVQPPEPPAGPLYPEPGATIRDSIVTFRWPPAAGCRHYHLQVSQRADFRVPYRPSYDVIVPATQWHVPYTGMFAPDTTYYFRLRARTPAGVWSEWSPAWTFRWEGPRVPLQLRTETVPEGIRLRWEPNPRGTRPVAYEVYGSDEQGFSVHKTEHEAYTRGKVPGNFLARTEQTSMLVVSPQPSHPNMNRCFYRVVAMDDHGAESICSDFVEMPHPHFWSTPPNTARTGQPFSYQPQLIASLGDVQHRYEAPHDQLWDAEKLLFALAEAPSWLSLNPQTGRLTGTPTAPGTVSVVLEAVNQFKAKATQRFELRVE
;
A
#
# COMPACT_ATOMS: atom_id res chain seq x y z
N MET A 1 -45.10 24.46 -49.66
CA MET A 1 -46.08 25.38 -50.30
C MET A 1 -45.49 26.79 -50.32
N ARG A 2 -45.82 27.56 -51.35
CA ARG A 2 -45.11 28.77 -51.85
C ARG A 2 -44.90 29.93 -50.87
N ILE A 3 -43.74 30.56 -51.08
CA ILE A 3 -43.27 31.94 -50.86
C ILE A 3 -44.34 33.05 -51.10
N ARG A 4 -44.24 34.19 -50.38
CA ARG A 4 -44.25 35.59 -50.90
C ARG A 4 -44.12 36.64 -49.75
N THR A 5 -43.03 37.41 -49.61
CA THR A 5 -42.50 38.63 -50.31
C THR A 5 -42.96 39.97 -49.73
N ARG A 6 -42.05 40.96 -49.64
CA ARG A 6 -42.08 42.31 -50.32
C ARG A 6 -40.83 43.15 -49.94
N ARG A 7 -39.99 43.57 -50.90
CA ARG A 7 -39.90 44.89 -51.63
C ARG A 7 -38.99 45.92 -50.89
N CYS A 8 -38.17 46.79 -51.48
CA CYS A 8 -37.96 47.30 -52.85
C CYS A 8 -36.58 48.02 -52.94
N TRP A 9 -36.07 48.19 -54.17
CA TRP A 9 -34.82 48.90 -54.57
C TRP A 9 -35.09 50.32 -55.11
N LEU A 10 -34.06 51.19 -55.14
CA LEU A 10 -33.54 52.05 -56.26
C LEU A 10 -32.58 53.15 -55.70
N THR A 11 -31.26 53.12 -55.95
CA THR A 11 -30.41 53.83 -56.98
C THR A 11 -30.44 55.38 -56.94
N LEU A 12 -29.37 56.15 -56.65
CA LEU A 12 -28.00 56.37 -57.22
C LEU A 12 -27.92 57.69 -58.03
N ALA A 13 -27.06 58.63 -57.61
CA ALA A 13 -26.05 59.36 -58.42
C ALA A 13 -25.74 60.79 -57.92
N THR A 14 -24.46 61.08 -57.60
CA THR A 14 -23.63 62.17 -58.20
C THR A 14 -22.18 62.12 -57.67
N PHE A 15 -21.26 62.61 -58.49
CA PHE A 15 -19.82 62.30 -58.56
C PHE A 15 -18.99 63.59 -58.36
N TRP A 16 -17.84 63.54 -57.66
CA TRP A 16 -16.50 64.10 -57.99
C TRP A 16 -15.62 64.39 -56.74
N LEU A 17 -14.51 63.61 -56.61
CA LEU A 17 -13.09 63.90 -56.27
C LEU A 17 -12.72 64.97 -55.20
N ALA A 18 -11.70 64.87 -54.32
CA ALA A 18 -10.53 63.98 -54.18
C ALA A 18 -9.83 64.15 -52.79
N LEU A 19 -9.02 63.14 -52.45
CA LEU A 19 -7.84 63.07 -51.57
C LEU A 19 -7.94 62.87 -50.03
N ALA A 20 -7.30 61.74 -49.65
CA ALA A 20 -6.46 61.48 -48.47
C ALA A 20 -7.14 61.09 -47.14
N ALA A 21 -7.44 59.80 -46.99
CA ALA A 21 -6.82 58.90 -45.99
C ALA A 21 -7.69 57.65 -45.83
N PHE A 22 -7.26 56.54 -46.43
CA PHE A 22 -7.91 55.23 -46.37
C PHE A 22 -7.71 54.57 -45.00
N GLY A 23 -8.76 53.92 -44.49
CA GLY A 23 -8.64 52.94 -43.41
C GLY A 23 -9.94 52.73 -42.62
N GLY A 24 -10.92 52.09 -43.24
CA GLY A 24 -12.22 51.78 -42.63
C GLY A 24 -12.13 50.76 -41.50
N TRP A 25 -12.99 50.98 -40.50
CA TRP A 25 -13.35 50.05 -39.44
C TRP A 25 -13.77 48.67 -39.96
N THR A 26 -13.10 47.63 -39.48
CA THR A 26 -13.64 46.27 -39.35
C THR A 26 -14.12 46.07 -37.90
N PRO A 27 -15.23 45.35 -37.66
CA PRO A 27 -15.58 44.91 -36.32
C PRO A 27 -14.57 43.85 -35.88
N GLY A 28 -13.89 44.08 -34.77
CA GLY A 28 -13.00 43.11 -34.15
C GLY A 28 -13.80 41.89 -33.70
N LEU A 29 -13.50 40.75 -34.32
CA LEU A 29 -13.54 39.47 -33.64
C LEU A 29 -12.41 39.52 -32.62
N ASP A 30 -12.74 39.71 -31.34
CA ASP A 30 -11.84 39.34 -30.26
C ASP A 30 -11.62 37.83 -30.40
N ALA A 31 -10.50 37.46 -31.03
CA ALA A 31 -9.92 36.15 -30.85
C ALA A 31 -9.63 36.04 -29.35
N GLY A 32 -10.47 35.30 -28.62
CA GLY A 32 -10.15 34.91 -27.26
C GLY A 32 -8.73 34.36 -27.25
N GLU A 33 -7.90 34.84 -26.33
CA GLU A 33 -6.53 34.35 -26.18
C GLU A 33 -6.55 32.81 -26.19
N PRO A 34 -5.62 32.15 -26.92
CA PRO A 34 -5.55 30.70 -26.86
C PRO A 34 -5.31 30.32 -25.39
N VAL A 35 -6.26 29.57 -24.81
CA VAL A 35 -6.13 29.04 -23.45
C VAL A 35 -4.75 28.39 -23.37
N GLN A 36 -3.86 29.00 -22.61
CA GLN A 36 -2.49 28.52 -22.49
C GLN A 36 -2.57 27.21 -21.72
N THR A 37 -2.49 26.08 -22.44
CA THR A 37 -2.61 24.76 -21.84
C THR A 37 -1.46 24.55 -20.86
N ARG A 38 -1.78 24.29 -19.59
CA ARG A 38 -0.78 24.02 -18.56
C ARG A 38 0.09 22.85 -19.03
N ARG A 39 1.40 23.09 -19.11
CA ARG A 39 2.37 22.07 -19.53
C ARG A 39 2.88 21.32 -18.31
N VAL A 40 2.87 19.99 -18.38
CA VAL A 40 3.38 19.09 -17.34
C VAL A 40 4.63 18.40 -17.86
N LEU A 41 5.71 18.43 -17.08
CA LEU A 41 6.98 17.78 -17.43
C LEU A 41 6.82 16.25 -17.39
N LEU A 42 7.37 15.56 -18.39
CA LEU A 42 7.62 14.13 -18.36
C LEU A 42 9.06 13.90 -17.83
N PRO A 43 9.25 13.39 -16.60
CA PRO A 43 10.58 13.09 -16.11
C PRO A 43 11.19 11.90 -16.87
N SER A 44 12.52 11.79 -16.89
CA SER A 44 13.23 10.78 -17.69
C SER A 44 12.90 9.34 -17.26
N ASP A 45 12.55 9.13 -16.00
CA ASP A 45 12.13 7.85 -15.43
C ASP A 45 10.69 7.46 -15.80
N ALA A 46 9.87 8.39 -16.32
CA ALA A 46 8.54 8.07 -16.84
C ALA A 46 8.60 7.25 -18.14
N PHE A 47 9.72 7.25 -18.84
CA PHE A 47 9.89 6.56 -20.13
C PHE A 47 10.44 5.16 -19.96
N ARG A 48 9.78 4.18 -20.56
CA ARG A 48 10.32 2.84 -20.78
C ARG A 48 10.46 2.59 -22.27
N GLN A 49 11.61 2.05 -22.67
CA GLN A 49 11.79 1.61 -24.04
C GLN A 49 10.79 0.49 -24.34
N GLU A 50 10.13 0.59 -25.49
CA GLU A 50 9.23 -0.44 -25.99
C GLU A 50 9.93 -1.20 -27.13
N LEU A 51 9.54 -0.98 -28.38
CA LEU A 51 10.13 -1.61 -29.56
C LEU A 51 10.52 -0.54 -30.58
N GLY A 52 11.65 -0.75 -31.27
CA GLY A 52 12.14 0.18 -32.28
C GLY A 52 12.36 1.59 -31.71
N PHE A 53 11.79 2.60 -32.36
CA PHE A 53 11.86 3.99 -31.93
C PHE A 53 10.82 4.39 -30.87
N CYS A 54 9.98 3.45 -30.44
CA CYS A 54 8.88 3.69 -29.53
C CYS A 54 9.31 3.60 -28.05
N TYR A 55 8.87 4.58 -27.28
CA TYR A 55 8.92 4.63 -25.83
C TYR A 55 7.50 4.76 -25.30
N ILE A 56 7.25 4.16 -24.14
CA ILE A 56 6.03 4.37 -23.38
C ILE A 56 6.35 5.32 -22.24
N ALA A 57 5.74 6.50 -22.23
CA ALA A 57 5.65 7.36 -21.06
C ALA A 57 4.42 6.97 -20.23
N SER A 58 4.61 6.75 -18.93
CA SER A 58 3.53 6.34 -18.01
C SER A 58 3.30 7.37 -16.90
N LEU A 59 2.19 8.11 -16.97
CA LEU A 59 1.71 9.10 -15.99
C LEU A 59 0.19 9.23 -16.14
N ASP A 60 -0.53 9.75 -15.14
CA ASP A 60 -1.92 10.17 -15.37
C ASP A 60 -1.95 11.43 -16.26
N PHE A 61 -2.41 11.28 -17.50
CA PHE A 61 -2.51 12.36 -18.50
C PHE A 61 -3.80 13.20 -18.37
N GLY A 62 -4.60 12.99 -17.32
CA GLY A 62 -5.70 13.88 -16.97
C GLY A 62 -6.99 13.66 -17.76
N GLU A 63 -6.96 12.87 -18.82
CA GLU A 63 -8.11 12.54 -19.67
C GLU A 63 -8.00 11.12 -20.22
N ASP A 64 -9.08 10.59 -20.78
CA ASP A 64 -9.08 9.27 -21.42
C ASP A 64 -8.23 9.28 -22.72
N GLY A 65 -7.52 8.17 -22.96
CA GLY A 65 -6.73 7.98 -24.17
C GLY A 65 -7.59 7.70 -25.41
N ASP A 66 -6.95 7.60 -26.57
CA ASP A 66 -7.55 7.28 -27.85
C ASP A 66 -8.30 5.93 -27.82
N ARG A 67 -7.91 4.98 -26.96
CA ARG A 67 -8.61 3.70 -26.79
C ARG A 67 -10.01 3.88 -26.20
N GLU A 68 -10.15 4.66 -25.13
CA GLU A 68 -11.42 4.86 -24.44
C GLU A 68 -12.26 6.00 -25.05
N SER A 69 -11.61 7.02 -25.60
CA SER A 69 -12.27 8.18 -26.22
C SER A 69 -12.69 7.96 -27.68
N GLY A 70 -12.31 6.83 -28.30
CA GLY A 70 -12.57 6.60 -29.73
C GLY A 70 -11.73 7.51 -30.63
N ASN A 71 -10.44 7.67 -30.32
CA ASN A 71 -9.45 8.46 -31.05
C ASN A 71 -9.70 9.99 -31.00
N GLN A 72 -10.21 10.47 -29.87
CA GLN A 72 -10.57 11.88 -29.65
C GLN A 72 -9.71 12.57 -28.58
N SER A 73 -8.60 11.96 -28.15
CA SER A 73 -7.72 12.55 -27.13
C SER A 73 -7.29 13.98 -27.49
N GLY A 74 -7.36 14.88 -26.52
CA GLY A 74 -6.87 16.26 -26.59
C GLY A 74 -5.39 16.42 -26.22
N LEU A 75 -4.70 15.33 -25.87
CA LEU A 75 -3.32 15.38 -25.38
C LEU A 75 -2.34 15.85 -26.46
N LEU A 76 -1.50 16.81 -26.10
CA LEU A 76 -0.41 17.38 -26.88
C LEU A 76 0.92 17.00 -26.22
N VAL A 77 1.94 16.69 -27.02
CA VAL A 77 3.30 16.38 -26.55
C VAL A 77 4.27 17.41 -27.11
N TYR A 78 5.22 17.86 -26.30
CA TYR A 78 6.24 18.83 -26.64
C TYR A 78 7.63 18.27 -26.35
N GLU A 79 8.59 18.62 -27.21
CA GLU A 79 10.03 18.38 -27.04
C GLU A 79 10.75 19.73 -27.13
N ASP A 80 11.45 20.13 -26.08
CA ASP A 80 12.09 21.45 -25.92
C ASP A 80 11.12 22.61 -26.23
N GLY A 81 9.88 22.46 -25.77
CA GLY A 81 8.80 23.41 -25.96
C GLY A 81 8.16 23.41 -27.36
N ARG A 82 8.64 22.59 -28.30
CA ARG A 82 8.08 22.43 -29.66
C ARG A 82 7.12 21.24 -29.73
N PRO A 83 5.94 21.38 -30.35
CA PRO A 83 5.00 20.26 -30.50
C PRO A 83 5.62 19.10 -31.27
N LEU A 84 5.51 17.88 -30.73
CA LEU A 84 5.75 16.64 -31.45
C LEU A 84 4.53 16.25 -32.30
N GLY A 85 4.74 15.38 -33.26
CA GLY A 85 3.66 14.80 -34.05
C GLY A 85 4.16 13.96 -35.23
N PRO A 86 3.22 13.34 -36.00
CA PRO A 86 1.78 13.42 -35.82
C PRO A 86 1.25 12.72 -34.55
N ALA A 87 0.24 13.33 -33.94
CA ALA A 87 -0.57 12.75 -32.87
C ALA A 87 -1.43 11.59 -33.38
N ARG A 88 -1.96 10.76 -32.47
CA ARG A 88 -2.88 9.64 -32.79
C ARG A 88 -2.31 8.67 -33.82
N SER A 89 -0.98 8.47 -33.78
CA SER A 89 -0.27 7.60 -34.71
C SER A 89 -0.49 6.12 -34.36
N LEU A 90 -0.56 5.25 -35.38
CA LEU A 90 -0.57 3.80 -35.14
C LEU A 90 0.72 3.38 -34.40
N HIS A 91 0.62 2.51 -33.39
CA HIS A 91 1.80 2.05 -32.63
C HIS A 91 2.88 1.45 -33.54
N ALA A 92 2.50 0.76 -34.63
CA ALA A 92 3.43 0.25 -35.62
C ALA A 92 4.26 1.35 -36.31
N ASP A 93 3.65 2.52 -36.57
CA ASP A 93 4.34 3.65 -37.19
C ASP A 93 5.27 4.36 -36.20
N ILE A 94 4.90 4.43 -34.92
CA ILE A 94 5.80 4.96 -33.87
C ILE A 94 7.05 4.07 -33.78
N ARG A 95 6.87 2.75 -33.74
CA ARG A 95 7.98 1.77 -33.67
C ARG A 95 8.92 1.83 -34.87
N THR A 96 8.37 1.96 -36.08
CA THR A 96 9.13 1.77 -37.33
C THR A 96 9.60 3.07 -37.97
N LYS A 97 8.82 4.15 -37.86
CA LYS A 97 9.12 5.46 -38.47
C LYS A 97 9.58 6.48 -37.43
N GLY A 98 9.08 6.37 -36.20
CA GLY A 98 9.34 7.31 -35.11
C GLY A 98 9.08 8.77 -35.52
N THR A 99 10.11 9.61 -35.44
CA THR A 99 10.19 11.01 -35.88
C THR A 99 9.11 11.90 -35.27
N GLY A 100 8.99 11.85 -33.94
CA GLY A 100 8.06 12.67 -33.16
C GLY A 100 6.62 12.14 -33.10
N ARG A 101 6.32 10.98 -33.69
CA ARG A 101 4.98 10.38 -33.63
C ARG A 101 4.61 10.00 -32.21
N TYR A 102 3.34 10.16 -31.87
CA TYR A 102 2.80 9.67 -30.60
C TYR A 102 1.34 9.24 -30.68
N SER A 103 0.92 8.44 -29.68
CA SER A 103 -0.47 8.07 -29.40
C SER A 103 -0.69 8.06 -27.89
N HIS A 104 -1.62 8.88 -27.43
CA HIS A 104 -2.13 8.79 -26.07
C HIS A 104 -3.11 7.61 -26.05
N TRP A 105 -2.65 6.42 -25.65
CA TRP A 105 -3.42 5.20 -25.84
C TRP A 105 -4.46 4.99 -24.75
N THR A 106 -4.04 5.12 -23.50
CA THR A 106 -4.90 5.07 -22.30
C THR A 106 -4.61 6.28 -21.44
N ARG A 107 -5.47 6.60 -20.46
CA ARG A 107 -5.24 7.70 -19.49
C ARG A 107 -3.84 7.70 -18.86
N ASN A 108 -3.23 6.52 -18.75
CA ASN A 108 -1.92 6.35 -18.11
C ASN A 108 -0.79 6.03 -19.08
N GLY A 109 -1.05 5.92 -20.39
CA GLY A 109 -0.12 5.36 -21.37
C GLY A 109 0.01 6.21 -22.62
N LEU A 110 1.20 6.80 -22.81
CA LEU A 110 1.56 7.56 -23.99
C LEU A 110 2.69 6.84 -24.74
N TYR A 111 2.39 6.40 -25.96
CA TYR A 111 3.39 5.85 -26.88
C TYR A 111 3.97 7.01 -27.67
N LEU A 112 5.29 7.16 -27.73
CA LEU A 112 5.94 8.25 -28.44
C LEU A 112 7.35 7.90 -28.93
N SER A 113 7.88 8.71 -29.84
CA SER A 113 9.29 8.72 -30.24
C SER A 113 9.83 10.15 -30.19
N ALA A 114 11.12 10.33 -29.86
CA ALA A 114 11.78 11.63 -30.02
C ALA A 114 11.74 12.12 -31.48
N SER A 115 11.87 13.42 -31.71
CA SER A 115 11.79 14.01 -33.06
C SER A 115 12.84 13.46 -34.04
N ASP A 116 13.99 13.03 -33.52
CA ASP A 116 15.13 12.46 -34.26
C ASP A 116 15.39 10.99 -33.90
N ASN A 117 14.43 10.33 -33.24
CA ASN A 117 14.53 8.93 -32.79
C ASN A 117 15.60 8.65 -31.72
N SER A 118 16.20 9.68 -31.12
CA SER A 118 17.08 9.50 -29.95
C SER A 118 16.31 8.99 -28.72
N ASP A 119 17.04 8.45 -27.74
CA ASP A 119 16.45 7.96 -26.49
C ASP A 119 16.02 9.14 -25.60
N PRO A 120 14.71 9.34 -25.34
CA PRO A 120 14.20 10.44 -24.54
C PRO A 120 14.66 10.40 -23.07
N ARG A 121 15.19 9.27 -22.59
CA ARG A 121 15.72 9.14 -21.21
C ARG A 121 17.09 9.78 -21.05
N THR A 122 17.87 9.85 -22.14
CA THR A 122 19.31 10.20 -22.08
C THR A 122 19.72 11.29 -23.06
N ASN A 123 18.83 11.73 -23.96
CA ASN A 123 19.16 12.75 -24.97
C ASN A 123 19.22 14.20 -24.42
N GLY A 124 18.92 14.40 -23.12
CA GLY A 124 19.01 15.70 -22.46
C GLY A 124 17.92 16.70 -22.85
N ARG A 125 16.87 16.28 -23.57
CA ARG A 125 15.75 17.14 -23.98
C ARG A 125 14.66 17.20 -22.92
N LYS A 126 13.92 18.30 -22.91
CA LYS A 126 12.76 18.50 -22.03
C LYS A 126 11.48 18.05 -22.74
N TYR A 127 10.83 17.03 -22.19
CA TYR A 127 9.54 16.55 -22.68
C TYR A 127 8.40 17.08 -21.81
N GLU A 128 7.36 17.64 -22.44
CA GLU A 128 6.19 18.15 -21.73
C GLU A 128 4.91 17.69 -22.40
N VAL A 129 3.81 17.61 -21.65
CA VAL A 129 2.47 17.34 -22.17
C VAL A 129 1.52 18.47 -21.81
N GLY A 130 0.56 18.74 -22.68
CA GLY A 130 -0.56 19.66 -22.45
C GLY A 130 -1.85 19.02 -22.95
N SER A 131 -3.02 19.59 -22.65
CA SER A 131 -4.28 19.08 -23.15
C SER A 131 -5.16 20.20 -23.68
N THR A 132 -5.76 20.00 -24.85
CA THR A 132 -6.80 20.89 -25.40
C THR A 132 -8.20 20.55 -24.90
N ASN A 133 -8.36 19.46 -24.15
CA ASN A 133 -9.61 19.09 -23.53
C ASN A 133 -9.85 19.98 -22.29
N PRO A 134 -10.92 20.81 -22.27
CA PRO A 134 -11.19 21.74 -21.17
C PRO A 134 -11.49 21.03 -19.85
N ASP A 135 -11.90 19.75 -19.90
CA ASP A 135 -12.19 18.92 -18.74
C ASP A 135 -10.97 18.07 -18.31
N SER A 136 -9.83 18.24 -18.99
CA SER A 136 -8.62 17.51 -18.64
C SER A 136 -8.11 17.93 -17.27
N THR A 137 -7.85 16.93 -16.43
CA THR A 137 -7.21 17.12 -15.12
C THR A 137 -5.69 17.03 -15.21
N LEU A 138 -5.13 17.24 -16.40
CA LEU A 138 -3.69 17.18 -16.63
C LEU A 138 -3.01 18.28 -15.81
N GLY A 139 -2.11 17.86 -14.92
CA GLY A 139 -1.47 18.76 -13.95
C GLY A 139 -2.21 18.89 -12.61
N GLY A 140 -3.22 18.06 -12.37
CA GLY A 140 -3.92 17.96 -11.09
C GLY A 140 -5.11 18.92 -10.96
N LEU A 141 -5.97 18.69 -9.96
CA LEU A 141 -7.16 19.51 -9.74
C LEU A 141 -6.85 20.90 -9.16
N GLU A 142 -5.61 21.15 -8.76
CA GLU A 142 -5.15 22.45 -8.24
C GLU A 142 -5.36 23.59 -9.24
N GLN A 143 -5.35 23.30 -10.55
CA GLN A 143 -5.63 24.32 -11.58
C GLN A 143 -7.05 24.87 -11.52
N PHE A 144 -7.98 24.12 -10.91
CA PHE A 144 -9.37 24.51 -10.71
C PHE A 144 -9.60 25.15 -9.34
N ALA A 145 -8.55 25.27 -8.52
CA ALA A 145 -8.64 25.88 -7.21
C ALA A 145 -8.63 27.41 -7.28
N GLY A 146 -9.32 28.06 -6.35
CA GLY A 146 -9.25 29.50 -6.15
C GLY A 146 -7.89 29.96 -5.61
N PRO A 147 -7.69 31.28 -5.45
CA PRO A 147 -6.46 31.81 -4.88
C PRO A 147 -6.22 31.29 -3.45
N PRO A 148 -4.94 31.15 -3.02
CA PRO A 148 -4.61 30.77 -1.66
C PRO A 148 -5.30 31.67 -0.62
N ARG A 149 -5.86 31.03 0.39
CA ARG A 149 -6.34 31.65 1.62
C ARG A 149 -5.27 31.57 2.70
N LYS A 150 -5.31 32.50 3.64
CA LYS A 150 -4.38 32.60 4.75
C LYS A 150 -5.13 32.91 6.04
N ARG A 151 -4.75 32.25 7.13
CA ARG A 151 -5.17 32.61 8.48
C ARG A 151 -3.95 32.68 9.39
N VAL A 152 -3.92 33.70 10.25
CA VAL A 152 -2.85 33.93 11.22
C VAL A 152 -3.47 33.98 12.61
N GLU A 153 -2.92 33.20 13.53
CA GLU A 153 -3.31 33.17 14.93
C GLU A 153 -2.11 33.51 15.80
N VAL A 154 -2.27 34.48 16.70
CA VAL A 154 -1.24 34.81 17.69
C VAL A 154 -1.65 34.19 19.02
N VAL A 155 -0.82 33.29 19.53
CA VAL A 155 -1.09 32.53 20.74
C VAL A 155 -0.12 32.96 21.84
N ARG A 156 -0.61 33.07 23.08
CA ARG A 156 0.16 33.53 24.25
C ARG A 156 -0.03 32.64 25.48
N ALA A 157 -0.45 31.40 25.26
CA ALA A 157 -0.75 30.43 26.29
C ALA A 157 -0.43 29.02 25.79
N SER A 158 -0.09 28.12 26.71
CA SER A 158 0.33 26.75 26.36
C SER A 158 -0.78 25.87 25.78
N ARG A 159 -2.00 26.42 25.67
CA ARG A 159 -3.14 25.81 25.02
C ARG A 159 -4.03 26.89 24.42
N HIS A 160 -4.40 26.72 23.15
CA HIS A 160 -5.30 27.64 22.45
C HIS A 160 -6.16 26.90 21.42
N GLU A 161 -7.43 27.27 21.31
CA GLU A 161 -8.37 26.67 20.36
C GLU A 161 -8.96 27.70 19.42
N TYR A 162 -9.10 27.34 18.16
CA TYR A 162 -9.73 28.15 17.11
C TYR A 162 -10.30 27.23 16.03
N THR A 163 -11.15 27.77 15.15
CA THR A 163 -11.74 26.99 14.05
C THR A 163 -11.39 27.55 12.70
N ILE A 164 -11.29 26.73 11.65
CA ILE A 164 -11.11 27.19 10.26
C ILE A 164 -12.18 26.54 9.37
N PRO A 165 -13.05 27.32 8.69
CA PRO A 165 -13.90 26.79 7.64
C PRO A 165 -13.07 26.51 6.37
N LEU A 166 -13.02 25.25 5.93
CA LEU A 166 -12.63 24.93 4.57
C LEU A 166 -13.87 24.93 3.69
N GLY A 167 -13.98 25.94 2.82
CA GLY A 167 -15.02 26.02 1.80
C GLY A 167 -14.73 25.11 0.60
N GLY A 168 -15.54 25.27 -0.45
CA GLY A 168 -15.43 24.48 -1.66
C GLY A 168 -16.05 23.08 -1.52
N THR A 169 -15.79 22.25 -2.53
CA THR A 169 -16.42 20.95 -2.72
C THR A 169 -15.43 19.79 -2.65
N LEU A 170 -14.13 20.08 -2.69
CA LEU A 170 -13.06 19.10 -2.62
C LEU A 170 -12.20 19.28 -1.37
N ASP A 171 -11.78 18.16 -0.79
CA ASP A 171 -10.71 18.07 0.20
C ASP A 171 -9.90 16.78 0.00
N PHE A 172 -9.00 16.48 0.93
CA PHE A 172 -8.25 15.23 0.88
C PHE A 172 -9.16 14.00 0.95
N GLU A 173 -10.21 14.00 1.76
CA GLU A 173 -11.02 12.79 2.06
C GLU A 173 -11.81 12.30 0.84
N ASN A 174 -12.33 13.23 0.03
CA ASN A 174 -13.02 12.91 -1.21
C ASN A 174 -12.12 12.94 -2.45
N SER A 175 -10.83 13.20 -2.31
CA SER A 175 -9.86 13.20 -3.42
C SER A 175 -8.72 12.21 -3.22
N HIS A 176 -8.81 11.36 -2.20
CA HIS A 176 -7.82 10.36 -1.83
C HIS A 176 -8.26 8.95 -2.21
N THR A 177 -7.37 8.21 -2.88
CA THR A 177 -7.50 6.76 -3.07
C THR A 177 -6.26 6.07 -2.52
N ARG A 178 -6.48 5.16 -1.57
CA ARG A 178 -5.43 4.28 -1.06
C ARG A 178 -5.15 3.18 -2.06
N LEU A 179 -3.87 2.96 -2.34
CA LEU A 179 -3.33 1.78 -3.03
C LEU A 179 -2.51 0.98 -2.02
N ASN A 180 -2.10 -0.24 -2.36
CA ASN A 180 -1.15 -0.93 -1.49
C ASN A 180 0.23 -0.25 -1.52
N ASP A 181 0.66 0.18 -2.71
CA ASP A 181 1.99 0.72 -3.01
C ASP A 181 2.08 2.26 -3.00
N GLY A 182 1.01 2.94 -2.56
CA GLY A 182 1.01 4.39 -2.45
C GLY A 182 -0.39 5.00 -2.27
N PHE A 183 -0.48 6.28 -2.60
CA PHE A 183 -1.72 7.05 -2.55
C PHE A 183 -1.90 7.84 -3.84
N GLN A 184 -3.13 7.86 -4.35
CA GLN A 184 -3.53 8.83 -5.35
C GLN A 184 -4.26 9.98 -4.65
N ILE A 185 -3.71 11.19 -4.74
CA ILE A 185 -4.29 12.42 -4.19
C ILE A 185 -4.62 13.33 -5.37
N ALA A 186 -5.90 13.47 -5.70
CA ALA A 186 -6.34 14.27 -6.83
C ALA A 186 -6.40 15.77 -6.54
N PHE A 187 -6.62 16.13 -5.26
CA PHE A 187 -6.62 17.52 -4.79
C PHE A 187 -6.11 17.57 -3.34
N GLN A 188 -5.13 18.44 -3.11
CA GLN A 188 -4.59 18.71 -1.79
C GLN A 188 -4.86 20.16 -1.38
N PRO A 189 -5.84 20.43 -0.49
CA PRO A 189 -6.20 21.80 -0.14
C PRO A 189 -5.14 22.50 0.72
N ASN A 190 -4.41 21.77 1.57
CA ASN A 190 -3.44 22.37 2.49
C ASN A 190 -2.13 22.65 1.76
N LEU A 191 -1.70 23.90 1.76
CA LEU A 191 -0.43 24.32 1.18
C LEU A 191 0.68 24.31 2.22
N SER A 192 0.44 24.99 3.36
CA SER A 192 1.41 25.06 4.45
C SER A 192 0.76 25.35 5.81
N LEU A 193 1.45 24.91 6.86
CA LEU A 193 1.20 25.28 8.25
C LEU A 193 2.53 25.70 8.88
N THR A 194 2.64 26.96 9.28
CA THR A 194 3.82 27.49 9.97
C THR A 194 3.52 27.69 11.45
N ILE A 195 4.41 27.22 12.32
CA ILE A 195 4.43 27.60 13.73
C ILE A 195 5.75 28.33 13.97
N GLU A 196 5.65 29.61 14.31
CA GLU A 196 6.78 30.51 14.50
C GLU A 196 6.83 31.03 15.93
N ASN A 197 7.99 30.97 16.56
CA ASN A 197 8.20 31.67 17.82
C ASN A 197 8.38 33.17 17.56
N SER A 198 7.29 33.91 17.70
CA SER A 198 7.25 35.37 17.56
C SER A 198 7.58 36.10 18.87
N GLY A 199 7.83 35.36 19.95
CA GLY A 199 8.18 35.88 21.26
C GLY A 199 9.67 35.78 21.60
N GLU A 200 9.93 35.94 22.89
CA GLU A 200 11.27 36.11 23.46
C GLU A 200 11.79 34.87 24.20
N THR A 201 10.95 33.85 24.37
CA THR A 201 11.25 32.67 25.17
C THR A 201 11.19 31.44 24.29
N THR A 202 12.16 30.52 24.43
CA THR A 202 12.14 29.23 23.75
C THR A 202 10.87 28.46 24.09
N VAL A 203 10.14 28.02 23.07
CA VAL A 203 8.87 27.30 23.22
C VAL A 203 9.12 25.81 23.06
N ALA A 204 8.78 25.02 24.08
CA ALA A 204 9.03 23.59 24.12
C ALA A 204 7.84 22.79 23.56
N TRP A 205 8.08 21.97 22.54
CA TRP A 205 7.13 21.07 21.89
C TRP A 205 5.80 21.71 21.44
N PRO A 206 5.85 22.80 20.65
CA PRO A 206 4.64 23.35 20.06
C PRO A 206 4.02 22.38 19.04
N LYS A 207 2.72 22.16 19.09
CA LYS A 207 2.00 21.32 18.11
C LYS A 207 0.59 21.83 17.84
N ILE A 208 0.08 21.50 16.65
CA ILE A 208 -1.31 21.72 16.23
C ILE A 208 -1.97 20.37 16.00
N ILE A 209 -3.15 20.17 16.58
CA ILE A 209 -4.00 18.99 16.32
C ILE A 209 -5.25 19.48 15.61
N ALA A 210 -5.55 18.90 14.44
CA ALA A 210 -6.74 19.22 13.66
C ALA A 210 -7.79 18.11 13.82
N ASN A 211 -8.99 18.48 14.26
CA ASN A 211 -10.16 17.59 14.40
C ASN A 211 -9.88 16.34 15.25
N ASP A 212 -9.05 16.48 16.29
CA ASP A 212 -8.66 15.41 17.22
C ASP A 212 -8.02 14.17 16.55
N ARG A 213 -7.37 14.37 15.39
CA ARG A 213 -6.69 13.33 14.59
C ARG A 213 -5.18 13.57 14.50
N ALA A 214 -4.47 12.49 14.22
CA ALA A 214 -3.03 12.46 13.98
C ALA A 214 -2.19 13.04 15.14
N ASN A 215 -2.62 12.86 16.39
CA ASN A 215 -1.76 13.17 17.54
C ASN A 215 -0.74 12.02 17.72
N TRP A 216 0.25 11.96 16.85
CA TRP A 216 1.21 10.85 16.79
C TRP A 216 2.61 11.23 17.26
N GLY A 217 2.72 12.33 18.02
CA GLY A 217 4.01 12.85 18.48
C GLY A 217 4.70 11.99 19.54
N THR A 218 3.95 11.09 20.20
CA THR A 218 4.47 10.08 21.12
C THR A 218 3.82 8.74 20.83
N PHE A 219 4.46 7.66 21.27
CA PHE A 219 3.91 6.32 21.13
C PHE A 219 2.54 6.18 21.83
N ASP A 220 2.37 6.75 23.03
CA ASP A 220 1.12 6.63 23.79
C ASP A 220 -0.03 7.38 23.14
N ASP A 221 0.22 8.60 22.65
CA ASP A 221 -0.80 9.38 21.94
C ASP A 221 -1.23 8.67 20.63
N LEU A 222 -0.25 8.11 19.90
CA LEU A 222 -0.49 7.32 18.69
C LEU A 222 -1.35 6.09 19.01
N LEU A 223 -0.96 5.30 20.00
CA LEU A 223 -1.68 4.09 20.39
C LEU A 223 -3.10 4.41 20.90
N ALA A 224 -3.27 5.50 21.65
CA ALA A 224 -4.57 5.96 22.12
C ALA A 224 -5.50 6.31 20.96
N GLU A 225 -4.98 6.88 19.86
CA GLU A 225 -5.75 7.10 18.64
C GLU A 225 -6.08 5.80 17.90
N PHE A 226 -5.10 4.90 17.77
CA PHE A 226 -5.26 3.64 17.03
C PHE A 226 -6.23 2.67 17.70
N THR A 227 -6.46 2.83 19.01
CA THR A 227 -7.40 2.00 19.79
C THR A 227 -8.68 2.75 20.18
N ARG A 228 -8.85 4.00 19.72
CA ARG A 228 -9.96 4.87 20.14
C ARG A 228 -11.32 4.27 19.78
N GLY A 229 -12.17 4.11 20.79
CA GLY A 229 -13.53 3.60 20.64
C GLY A 229 -13.66 2.07 20.65
N ALA A 230 -12.55 1.33 20.77
CA ALA A 230 -12.59 -0.12 20.94
C ALA A 230 -13.21 -0.49 22.29
N SER A 231 -14.15 -1.44 22.27
CA SER A 231 -14.87 -1.91 23.46
C SER A 231 -14.27 -3.18 24.07
N ASP A 232 -13.53 -3.95 23.29
CA ASP A 232 -12.84 -5.16 23.70
C ASP A 232 -11.45 -5.28 23.03
N ASP A 233 -10.74 -6.36 23.31
CA ASP A 233 -9.41 -6.60 22.77
C ASP A 233 -9.40 -7.00 21.29
N GLN A 234 -10.47 -7.64 20.80
CA GLN A 234 -10.61 -7.96 19.38
C GLN A 234 -10.72 -6.67 18.56
N GLU A 235 -11.52 -5.71 19.03
CA GLU A 235 -11.64 -4.39 18.42
C GLU A 235 -10.35 -3.58 18.52
N LYS A 236 -9.59 -3.67 19.63
CA LYS A 236 -8.27 -3.02 19.70
C LYS A 236 -7.33 -3.55 18.62
N ALA A 237 -7.25 -4.87 18.46
CA ALA A 237 -6.38 -5.50 17.46
C ALA A 237 -6.77 -5.06 16.04
N LEU A 238 -8.07 -5.11 15.72
CA LEU A 238 -8.61 -4.70 14.43
C LEU A 238 -8.50 -3.20 14.17
N PHE A 239 -8.64 -2.34 15.18
CA PHE A 239 -8.53 -0.89 15.02
C PHE A 239 -7.08 -0.47 14.82
N ILE A 240 -6.13 -1.12 15.51
CA ILE A 240 -4.69 -0.97 15.22
C ILE A 240 -4.42 -1.35 13.78
N TRP A 241 -4.87 -2.54 13.35
CA TRP A 241 -4.69 -3.02 11.98
C TRP A 241 -5.25 -2.04 10.95
N GLN A 242 -6.51 -1.62 11.11
CA GLN A 242 -7.17 -0.72 10.15
C GLN A 242 -6.52 0.67 10.13
N THR A 243 -6.20 1.26 11.29
CA THR A 243 -5.62 2.60 11.36
C THR A 243 -4.21 2.63 10.81
N ALA A 244 -3.40 1.61 11.13
CA ALA A 244 -2.07 1.47 10.56
C ALA A 244 -2.17 1.34 9.04
N ARG A 245 -3.00 0.40 8.54
CA ARG A 245 -3.27 0.16 7.12
C ARG A 245 -3.69 1.42 6.35
N ASP A 246 -4.52 2.28 6.95
CA ASP A 246 -5.01 3.51 6.31
C ASP A 246 -3.96 4.63 6.21
N ASN A 247 -2.90 4.57 7.02
CA ASN A 247 -1.93 5.66 7.17
C ASN A 247 -0.51 5.29 6.74
N ARG A 248 -0.39 4.26 5.90
CA ARG A 248 0.88 3.75 5.41
C ARG A 248 0.74 3.25 3.97
N TYR A 249 1.85 3.00 3.29
CA TYR A 249 1.88 2.24 2.04
C TYR A 249 3.12 1.34 1.94
N HIS A 250 3.01 0.26 1.16
CA HIS A 250 4.06 -0.71 0.89
C HIS A 250 5.09 -0.15 -0.10
N CYS A 251 6.38 -0.23 0.23
CA CYS A 251 7.47 0.22 -0.60
C CYS A 251 8.76 -0.51 -0.22
N SER A 252 9.74 -0.58 -1.13
CA SER A 252 11.09 -0.95 -0.72
C SER A 252 11.59 0.03 0.35
N PRO A 253 12.24 -0.46 1.42
CA PRO A 253 12.63 0.41 2.52
C PRO A 253 13.81 1.29 2.07
N LEU A 254 13.97 2.44 2.74
CA LEU A 254 15.08 3.36 2.49
C LEU A 254 16.31 3.06 3.37
N PHE A 255 16.10 2.26 4.42
CA PHE A 255 17.07 1.88 5.44
C PHE A 255 16.84 0.39 5.76
N ALA A 256 17.91 -0.38 5.92
CA ALA A 256 17.87 -1.81 6.20
C ALA A 256 18.03 -2.14 7.69
N ASP A 257 18.11 -1.13 8.55
CA ASP A 257 18.23 -1.25 10.00
C ASP A 257 16.89 -0.92 10.70
N ASN A 258 16.91 -0.82 12.03
CA ASN A 258 15.71 -0.56 12.83
C ASN A 258 15.12 0.87 12.69
N GLU A 259 15.55 1.66 11.72
CA GLU A 259 15.07 3.04 11.53
C GLU A 259 13.54 3.11 11.33
N PHE A 260 12.98 2.12 10.63
CA PHE A 260 11.54 2.00 10.36
C PHE A 260 10.76 1.19 11.42
N HIS A 261 11.44 0.53 12.36
CA HIS A 261 10.81 -0.35 13.35
C HIS A 261 10.23 0.40 14.58
N ASP A 262 10.40 1.72 14.67
CA ASP A 262 9.71 2.57 15.65
C ASP A 262 8.43 3.18 15.02
N PRO A 263 7.23 2.88 15.56
CA PRO A 263 5.97 3.39 14.99
C PRO A 263 5.90 4.92 14.89
N VAL A 264 6.49 5.66 15.84
CA VAL A 264 6.44 7.13 15.80
C VAL A 264 7.25 7.65 14.61
N LYS A 265 8.44 7.09 14.34
CA LYS A 265 9.23 7.45 13.15
C LYS A 265 8.50 7.07 11.87
N LEU A 266 8.01 5.84 11.79
CA LEU A 266 7.35 5.31 10.60
C LEU A 266 6.14 6.17 10.20
N PHE A 267 5.25 6.49 11.14
CA PHE A 267 4.04 7.26 10.83
C PHE A 267 4.25 8.77 10.67
N ASN A 268 5.33 9.37 11.21
CA ASN A 268 5.56 10.82 11.13
C ASN A 268 6.63 11.26 10.11
N SER A 269 7.73 10.51 9.97
CA SER A 269 8.83 10.87 9.07
C SER A 269 8.66 10.31 7.67
N TYR A 270 8.16 9.08 7.54
CA TYR A 270 8.25 8.33 6.29
C TYR A 270 6.89 8.01 5.65
N GLY A 271 5.96 7.38 6.40
CA GLY A 271 4.67 6.90 5.88
C GLY A 271 4.76 5.69 4.94
N LEU A 272 5.97 5.20 4.67
CA LEU A 272 6.29 4.05 3.83
C LEU A 272 6.90 2.93 4.68
N ASN A 273 6.82 1.69 4.21
CA ASN A 273 7.31 0.50 4.91
C ASN A 273 7.42 -0.68 3.95
N LEU A 274 8.25 -1.65 4.32
CA LEU A 274 8.18 -3.02 3.82
C LEU A 274 7.49 -3.92 4.87
N CYS A 275 7.22 -5.18 4.53
CA CYS A 275 6.57 -6.15 5.38
C CYS A 275 7.26 -6.36 6.73
N ASP A 276 8.59 -6.37 6.79
CA ASP A 276 9.34 -6.44 8.05
C ASP A 276 9.08 -5.23 8.94
N ASP A 277 9.16 -4.03 8.37
CA ASP A 277 8.92 -2.77 9.10
C ASP A 277 7.56 -2.75 9.77
N MET A 278 6.53 -3.12 9.01
CA MET A 278 5.16 -3.12 9.48
C MET A 278 4.85 -4.31 10.39
N GLY A 279 5.48 -5.46 10.17
CA GLY A 279 5.42 -6.60 11.08
C GLY A 279 5.96 -6.23 12.48
N TYR A 280 7.12 -5.58 12.54
CA TYR A 280 7.69 -5.16 13.83
C TYR A 280 6.94 -3.99 14.46
N CYS A 281 6.50 -2.99 13.69
CA CYS A 281 5.65 -1.92 14.21
C CYS A 281 4.31 -2.44 14.74
N GLY A 282 3.66 -3.36 14.01
CA GLY A 282 2.42 -4.02 14.42
C GLY A 282 2.58 -4.79 15.73
N CYS A 283 3.66 -5.59 15.84
CA CYS A 283 3.98 -6.33 17.07
C CYS A 283 4.17 -5.40 18.28
N ALA A 284 4.89 -4.28 18.10
CA ALA A 284 5.05 -3.25 19.13
C ALA A 284 3.69 -2.66 19.56
N LEU A 285 2.86 -2.25 18.60
CA LEU A 285 1.53 -1.68 18.88
C LEU A 285 0.63 -2.67 19.63
N PHE A 286 0.57 -3.94 19.21
CA PHE A 286 -0.20 -4.97 19.90
C PHE A 286 0.31 -5.20 21.33
N LYS A 287 1.62 -5.33 21.51
CA LYS A 287 2.25 -5.54 22.82
C LYS A 287 1.85 -4.43 23.80
N TYR A 288 2.00 -3.17 23.40
CA TYR A 288 1.72 -2.03 24.26
C TYR A 288 0.22 -1.69 24.38
N ALA A 289 -0.64 -2.21 23.48
CA ALA A 289 -2.10 -2.18 23.66
C ALA A 289 -2.61 -3.16 24.74
N GLY A 290 -1.71 -3.97 25.31
CA GLY A 290 -2.04 -5.00 26.29
C GLY A 290 -2.47 -6.33 25.67
N LEU A 291 -2.23 -6.54 24.38
CA LEU A 291 -2.52 -7.78 23.65
C LEU A 291 -1.34 -8.76 23.77
N GLY A 292 -0.91 -9.02 25.01
CA GLY A 292 0.23 -9.88 25.33
C GLY A 292 0.44 -10.05 26.84
N LYS A 293 1.63 -10.46 27.27
CA LYS A 293 1.97 -10.58 28.71
C LYS A 293 1.98 -9.21 29.40
N PRO A 294 1.53 -9.10 30.67
CA PRO A 294 1.08 -10.21 31.52
C PRO A 294 -0.42 -10.53 31.41
N LYS A 295 -1.21 -9.79 30.59
CA LYS A 295 -2.66 -10.03 30.47
C LYS A 295 -2.95 -11.43 29.95
N TYR A 296 -2.22 -11.85 28.91
CA TYR A 296 -2.26 -13.20 28.35
C TYR A 296 -1.00 -13.99 28.71
N SER A 297 -1.05 -15.31 28.50
CA SER A 297 0.07 -16.23 28.75
C SER A 297 1.17 -16.16 27.68
N ILE A 298 0.88 -15.54 26.54
CA ILE A 298 1.76 -15.41 25.37
C ILE A 298 1.84 -13.94 24.94
N ASP A 299 2.91 -13.61 24.23
CA ASP A 299 3.11 -12.29 23.63
C ASP A 299 2.73 -12.32 22.14
N PRO A 300 2.42 -11.15 21.53
CA PRO A 300 2.33 -11.06 20.08
C PRO A 300 3.69 -11.43 19.49
N LYS A 301 3.72 -11.82 18.23
CA LYS A 301 4.95 -12.21 17.53
C LYS A 301 5.00 -11.62 16.14
N VAL A 302 6.20 -11.55 15.59
CA VAL A 302 6.40 -11.36 14.16
C VAL A 302 6.61 -12.75 13.56
N ARG A 303 5.77 -13.17 12.63
CA ARG A 303 5.94 -14.37 11.83
C ARG A 303 6.77 -14.03 10.61
N GLU A 304 7.82 -14.80 10.38
CA GLU A 304 8.64 -14.74 9.18
C GLU A 304 8.22 -15.91 8.28
N LEU A 305 7.47 -15.58 7.24
CA LEU A 305 7.08 -16.48 6.15
C LEU A 305 8.24 -16.57 5.13
N HIS A 306 8.14 -17.48 4.18
CA HIS A 306 9.10 -17.55 3.07
C HIS A 306 8.84 -16.43 2.07
N GLY A 307 9.47 -15.26 2.27
CA GLY A 307 9.35 -14.10 1.38
C GLY A 307 8.49 -12.95 1.93
N HIS A 308 7.91 -13.12 3.12
CA HIS A 308 7.06 -12.11 3.76
C HIS A 308 7.19 -12.13 5.28
N VAL A 309 6.90 -11.01 5.94
CA VAL A 309 7.03 -10.87 7.39
C VAL A 309 5.82 -10.13 7.93
N GLN A 310 5.21 -10.62 9.01
CA GLN A 310 4.01 -9.97 9.54
C GLN A 310 3.72 -10.25 11.01
N ALA A 311 3.00 -9.35 11.68
CA ALA A 311 2.60 -9.48 13.07
C ALA A 311 1.40 -10.41 13.29
N GLU A 312 1.43 -11.16 14.40
CA GLU A 312 0.26 -11.82 14.99
C GLU A 312 -0.07 -11.18 16.35
N ALA A 313 -1.29 -10.69 16.51
CA ALA A 313 -1.82 -10.18 17.78
C ALA A 313 -2.23 -11.35 18.70
N VAL A 314 -2.40 -11.07 20.01
CA VAL A 314 -2.96 -12.05 20.97
C VAL A 314 -4.32 -11.58 21.47
N VAL A 315 -5.33 -12.40 21.25
CA VAL A 315 -6.68 -12.23 21.81
C VAL A 315 -7.14 -13.59 22.32
N ASP A 316 -7.71 -13.65 23.52
CA ASP A 316 -8.19 -14.89 24.14
C ASP A 316 -7.16 -16.04 24.14
N HIS A 317 -5.90 -15.71 24.49
CA HIS A 317 -4.77 -16.66 24.52
C HIS A 317 -4.45 -17.33 23.17
N ARG A 318 -4.93 -16.79 22.06
CA ARG A 318 -4.64 -17.26 20.70
C ARG A 318 -3.92 -16.19 19.89
N HIS A 319 -3.01 -16.62 19.04
CA HIS A 319 -2.46 -15.75 18.01
C HIS A 319 -3.48 -15.53 16.89
N GLN A 320 -3.52 -14.32 16.34
CA GLN A 320 -4.36 -13.94 15.19
C GLN A 320 -3.49 -13.24 14.15
N PHE A 321 -3.49 -13.75 12.91
CA PHE A 321 -2.73 -13.19 11.81
C PHE A 321 -3.42 -11.94 11.27
N LEU A 322 -2.78 -10.78 11.45
CA LEU A 322 -3.30 -9.48 11.09
C LEU A 322 -2.31 -8.79 10.18
N ASP A 323 -2.45 -9.00 8.88
CA ASP A 323 -1.53 -8.45 7.89
C ASP A 323 -1.80 -7.01 7.54
N ILE A 324 -1.06 -6.13 8.21
CA ILE A 324 -1.13 -4.72 7.93
C ILE A 324 -0.49 -4.43 6.57
N ASP A 325 0.60 -5.13 6.19
CA ASP A 325 1.39 -4.90 4.97
C ASP A 325 0.69 -5.31 3.66
N GLU A 326 0.02 -6.45 3.68
CA GLU A 326 -0.76 -6.92 2.54
C GLU A 326 -2.23 -6.54 2.66
N SER A 327 -2.59 -5.73 3.66
CA SER A 327 -3.96 -5.26 3.86
C SER A 327 -4.97 -6.40 4.05
N VAL A 328 -4.59 -7.50 4.69
CA VAL A 328 -5.42 -8.72 4.83
C VAL A 328 -5.49 -9.25 6.26
N PHE A 329 -6.56 -9.98 6.55
CA PHE A 329 -6.67 -10.92 7.66
C PHE A 329 -7.59 -12.05 7.20
N HIS A 330 -7.52 -13.20 7.86
CA HIS A 330 -8.31 -14.37 7.50
C HIS A 330 -9.22 -14.76 8.65
N LEU A 331 -10.44 -15.18 8.32
CA LEU A 331 -11.38 -15.72 9.30
C LEU A 331 -11.27 -17.24 9.38
N ASP A 332 -12.07 -17.86 10.23
CA ASP A 332 -12.24 -19.31 10.36
C ASP A 332 -13.37 -19.83 9.45
N ARG A 333 -13.62 -21.14 9.49
CA ARG A 333 -14.66 -21.78 8.66
C ARG A 333 -16.08 -21.35 9.02
N GLU A 334 -16.31 -20.86 10.24
CA GLU A 334 -17.59 -20.32 10.68
C GLU A 334 -17.77 -18.83 10.27
N ASN A 335 -16.71 -18.21 9.76
CA ASN A 335 -16.64 -16.80 9.38
C ASN A 335 -16.85 -15.84 10.57
N GLU A 336 -16.38 -16.23 11.77
CA GLU A 336 -16.62 -15.51 13.02
C GLU A 336 -15.34 -15.07 13.72
N ALA A 337 -14.27 -15.87 13.66
CA ALA A 337 -13.03 -15.59 14.38
C ALA A 337 -11.85 -15.43 13.43
N LEU A 338 -10.89 -14.57 13.79
CA LEU A 338 -9.61 -14.49 13.08
C LEU A 338 -8.76 -15.72 13.37
N VAL A 339 -8.06 -16.21 12.35
CA VAL A 339 -7.19 -17.39 12.46
C VAL A 339 -5.72 -17.02 12.64
N SER A 340 -4.94 -17.92 13.22
CA SER A 340 -3.49 -17.79 13.32
C SER A 340 -2.79 -18.16 12.01
N GLY A 341 -1.53 -17.76 11.84
CA GLY A 341 -0.73 -18.21 10.71
C GLY A 341 -0.45 -19.72 10.72
N ASP A 342 -0.52 -20.39 11.87
CA ASP A 342 -0.42 -21.87 11.92
C ASP A 342 -1.66 -22.54 11.32
N GLU A 343 -2.83 -21.93 11.53
CA GLU A 343 -4.09 -22.36 10.89
C GLU A 343 -4.04 -22.09 9.37
N CYS A 344 -3.48 -20.95 8.93
CA CYS A 344 -3.23 -20.66 7.52
C CYS A 344 -2.24 -21.65 6.88
N ALA A 345 -1.11 -21.94 7.52
CA ALA A 345 -0.10 -22.90 7.03
C ALA A 345 -0.64 -24.32 6.95
N ARG A 346 -1.53 -24.72 7.86
CA ARG A 346 -2.22 -26.01 7.78
C ARG A 346 -3.19 -26.07 6.60
N ASP A 347 -3.92 -24.99 6.35
CA ASP A 347 -5.05 -24.94 5.41
C ASP A 347 -5.05 -23.66 4.55
N HIS A 348 -4.35 -23.73 3.41
CA HIS A 348 -4.23 -22.64 2.43
C HIS A 348 -5.57 -22.12 1.87
N ASP A 349 -6.65 -22.91 1.89
CA ASP A 349 -7.98 -22.42 1.46
C ASP A 349 -8.52 -21.31 2.37
N LEU A 350 -8.05 -21.22 3.63
CA LEU A 350 -8.36 -20.07 4.50
C LEU A 350 -7.78 -18.75 3.97
N VAL A 351 -6.64 -18.81 3.28
CA VAL A 351 -5.93 -17.67 2.69
C VAL A 351 -6.50 -17.33 1.31
N ARG A 352 -6.71 -18.34 0.44
CA ARG A 352 -7.19 -18.18 -0.95
C ARG A 352 -8.53 -17.48 -1.09
N ARG A 353 -9.35 -17.51 -0.03
CA ARG A 353 -10.68 -16.89 0.02
C ARG A 353 -10.68 -15.40 0.38
N GLU A 354 -9.50 -14.77 0.48
CA GLU A 354 -9.37 -13.34 0.77
C GLU A 354 -8.59 -12.56 -0.28
N VAL A 355 -9.02 -11.31 -0.52
CA VAL A 355 -8.31 -10.35 -1.35
C VAL A 355 -7.15 -9.73 -0.58
N HIS A 356 -5.95 -9.80 -1.19
CA HIS A 356 -4.73 -9.18 -0.69
C HIS A 356 -4.45 -7.87 -1.44
N TYR A 357 -3.65 -7.00 -0.83
CA TYR A 357 -3.19 -5.70 -1.37
C TYR A 357 -4.31 -4.68 -1.64
N GLY A 358 -5.43 -4.79 -0.93
CA GLY A 358 -6.58 -3.90 -1.08
C GLY A 358 -6.29 -2.41 -0.78
N PRO A 359 -7.21 -1.50 -1.12
CA PRO A 359 -8.59 -1.77 -1.50
C PRO A 359 -8.77 -1.88 -3.03
N VAL A 360 -7.85 -1.37 -3.85
CA VAL A 360 -7.96 -1.54 -5.31
C VAL A 360 -7.69 -2.99 -5.66
N PHE A 361 -8.71 -3.68 -6.20
CA PHE A 361 -8.63 -5.12 -6.45
C PHE A 361 -7.58 -5.46 -7.53
N PRO A 362 -6.49 -6.16 -7.19
CA PRO A 362 -5.42 -6.48 -8.14
C PRO A 362 -5.73 -7.74 -8.98
N GLY A 363 -6.77 -8.50 -8.62
CA GLY A 363 -7.05 -9.84 -9.16
C GLY A 363 -6.89 -10.93 -8.10
N TRP A 364 -7.39 -12.14 -8.41
CA TRP A 364 -7.37 -13.28 -7.48
C TRP A 364 -6.01 -13.98 -7.36
N GLN A 365 -5.10 -13.76 -8.32
CA GLN A 365 -3.80 -14.45 -8.36
C GLN A 365 -2.95 -14.21 -7.10
N ALA A 366 -3.03 -13.02 -6.50
CA ALA A 366 -2.31 -12.69 -5.27
C ALA A 366 -2.68 -13.63 -4.12
N SER A 367 -3.95 -14.04 -4.03
CA SER A 367 -4.42 -14.94 -2.97
C SER A 367 -3.80 -16.34 -3.05
N GLU A 368 -3.47 -16.81 -4.26
CA GLU A 368 -2.78 -18.10 -4.45
C GLU A 368 -1.30 -18.01 -4.09
N SER A 369 -0.61 -16.97 -4.57
CA SER A 369 0.81 -16.77 -4.23
C SER A 369 1.01 -16.52 -2.74
N ASN A 370 0.11 -15.79 -2.08
CA ASN A 370 0.20 -15.52 -0.64
C ASN A 370 -0.13 -16.74 0.20
N ALA A 371 -1.05 -17.60 -0.24
CA ALA A 371 -1.27 -18.89 0.42
C ALA A 371 0.02 -19.72 0.46
N ALA A 372 0.79 -19.73 -0.64
CA ALA A 372 2.05 -20.47 -0.71
C ALA A 372 3.17 -19.93 0.21
N LEU A 373 3.06 -18.71 0.74
CA LEU A 373 4.06 -18.17 1.66
C LEU A 373 4.00 -18.83 3.05
N PHE A 374 2.83 -19.36 3.44
CA PHE A 374 2.62 -20.02 4.72
C PHE A 374 3.17 -21.44 4.72
N GLY A 375 4.14 -21.71 5.59
CA GLY A 375 4.76 -23.03 5.73
C GLY A 375 4.77 -23.54 7.18
N ALA A 376 4.89 -24.86 7.34
CA ALA A 376 5.06 -25.47 8.66
C ALA A 376 6.41 -25.13 9.32
N ASP A 377 7.36 -24.60 8.55
CA ASP A 377 8.70 -24.18 8.96
C ASP A 377 8.86 -22.66 9.11
N ASP A 378 7.75 -21.91 9.09
CA ASP A 378 7.71 -20.48 9.42
C ASP A 378 8.45 -20.19 10.73
N ARG A 379 9.13 -19.04 10.79
CA ARG A 379 9.84 -18.62 12.00
C ARG A 379 9.05 -17.57 12.78
N ALA A 380 9.45 -17.35 14.01
CA ALA A 380 8.87 -16.35 14.88
C ALA A 380 9.96 -15.48 15.51
N GLY A 381 9.80 -14.17 15.37
CA GLY A 381 10.55 -13.12 16.04
C GLY A 381 9.69 -12.34 17.03
N PHE A 382 10.34 -11.50 17.82
CA PHE A 382 9.68 -10.53 18.69
C PHE A 382 10.53 -9.28 18.79
N LEU A 383 9.93 -8.14 18.48
CA LEU A 383 10.49 -6.82 18.74
C LEU A 383 9.33 -5.87 19.07
N ALA A 384 9.51 -5.08 20.12
CA ALA A 384 8.52 -4.09 20.55
C ALA A 384 9.22 -2.75 20.80
N LEU A 385 9.86 -2.21 19.76
CA LEU A 385 10.56 -0.93 19.83
C LEU A 385 9.59 0.20 20.15
N ARG A 386 10.07 1.08 21.02
CA ARG A 386 9.41 2.30 21.47
C ARG A 386 10.50 3.21 22.01
N GLY A 387 10.51 4.47 21.61
CA GLY A 387 11.40 5.46 22.23
C GLY A 387 11.48 6.79 21.50
N HIS A 388 11.17 6.83 20.21
CA HIS A 388 11.18 8.09 19.46
C HIS A 388 10.00 8.98 19.84
N GLU A 389 10.25 10.28 19.93
CA GLU A 389 9.22 11.30 20.15
C GLU A 389 9.43 12.45 19.18
N MET A 390 8.35 13.02 18.65
CA MET A 390 8.38 14.19 17.78
C MET A 390 8.52 15.49 18.58
N ARG A 391 9.36 15.48 19.62
CA ARG A 391 9.62 16.64 20.48
C ARG A 391 10.74 17.49 19.88
N TYR A 392 10.47 18.79 19.79
CA TYR A 392 11.41 19.81 19.33
C TYR A 392 11.12 21.10 20.11
N SER A 393 12.04 22.07 20.05
CA SER A 393 11.81 23.40 20.60
C SER A 393 11.94 24.45 19.50
N LEU A 394 11.25 25.57 19.65
CA LEU A 394 11.43 26.73 18.79
C LEU A 394 12.09 27.84 19.61
N ARG A 395 13.35 28.16 19.30
CA ARG A 395 14.05 29.35 19.82
C ARG A 395 13.37 30.63 19.31
N PRO A 396 13.59 31.80 19.92
CA PRO A 396 13.12 33.07 19.37
C PRO A 396 13.52 33.22 17.90
N ARG A 397 12.56 33.60 17.03
CA ARG A 397 12.72 33.68 15.56
C ARG A 397 13.00 32.34 14.86
N GLU A 398 12.73 31.22 15.51
CA GLU A 398 12.71 29.90 14.89
C GLU A 398 11.29 29.52 14.52
N ARG A 399 11.15 28.80 13.40
CA ARG A 399 9.86 28.29 12.94
C ARG A 399 9.98 26.94 12.28
N VAL A 400 8.91 26.16 12.40
CA VAL A 400 8.67 24.99 11.58
C VAL A 400 7.63 25.32 10.52
N VAL A 401 7.83 24.83 9.30
CA VAL A 401 6.86 24.93 8.20
C VAL A 401 6.54 23.52 7.72
N PHE A 402 5.35 23.05 8.09
CA PHE A 402 4.76 21.83 7.54
C PHE A 402 4.17 22.13 6.17
N ARG A 403 4.40 21.26 5.20
CA ARG A 403 3.93 21.42 3.82
C ARG A 403 3.64 20.04 3.22
N TRP A 404 2.68 20.01 2.29
CA TRP A 404 2.16 18.77 1.69
C TRP A 404 2.71 18.52 0.30
N ASP A 405 3.42 19.48 -0.27
CA ASP A 405 4.20 19.28 -1.48
C ASP A 405 5.56 18.66 -1.15
N ASN A 406 6.29 18.36 -2.23
CA ASN A 406 7.53 17.60 -2.20
C ASN A 406 8.56 18.35 -3.03
N VAL A 407 9.75 18.57 -2.46
CA VAL A 407 10.85 19.30 -3.14
C VAL A 407 11.93 18.37 -3.70
N GLY A 408 11.69 17.06 -3.71
CA GLY A 408 12.57 16.07 -4.31
C GLY A 408 13.77 15.69 -3.45
N LYS A 409 13.66 15.82 -2.12
CA LYS A 409 14.72 15.44 -1.17
C LYS A 409 14.27 14.29 -0.27
N TRP A 410 15.07 13.26 -0.10
CA TRP A 410 14.79 12.15 0.84
C TRP A 410 16.09 11.65 1.46
N ALA A 411 15.99 10.98 2.59
CA ALA A 411 17.10 10.32 3.25
C ALA A 411 17.07 8.81 2.96
N CYS A 412 18.22 8.19 2.78
CA CYS A 412 18.36 6.75 2.61
C CYS A 412 19.72 6.27 3.15
N GLN A 413 19.86 4.95 3.31
CA GLN A 413 21.06 4.35 3.88
C GLN A 413 22.31 4.50 3.00
N SER A 414 22.17 4.38 1.68
CA SER A 414 23.27 4.45 0.72
C SER A 414 22.75 4.70 -0.69
N GLN A 415 23.65 4.87 -1.65
CA GLN A 415 23.31 4.96 -3.07
C GLN A 415 22.61 3.70 -3.61
N GLU A 416 22.85 2.53 -3.02
CA GLU A 416 22.15 1.27 -3.37
C GLU A 416 20.66 1.29 -2.98
N TRP A 417 20.37 1.94 -1.84
CA TRP A 417 19.04 2.14 -1.29
C TRP A 417 18.37 3.44 -1.78
N ASN A 418 19.04 4.18 -2.66
CA ASN A 418 18.56 5.46 -3.18
C ASN A 418 17.47 5.25 -4.24
N ARG A 419 16.24 5.07 -3.76
CA ARG A 419 15.04 4.92 -4.58
C ARG A 419 14.06 6.01 -4.18
N ARG A 420 13.60 6.81 -5.15
CA ARG A 420 12.62 7.87 -4.89
C ARG A 420 11.31 7.24 -4.38
N PRO A 421 10.82 7.59 -3.18
CA PRO A 421 9.54 7.06 -2.70
C PRO A 421 8.37 7.51 -3.60
N PRO A 422 7.35 6.65 -3.80
CA PRO A 422 6.14 7.00 -4.54
C PRO A 422 5.43 8.24 -3.97
N VAL A 423 5.27 8.29 -2.65
CA VAL A 423 4.57 9.38 -1.95
C VAL A 423 5.36 9.80 -0.70
N PHE A 424 5.83 11.05 -0.67
CA PHE A 424 6.49 11.63 0.50
C PHE A 424 6.34 13.14 0.49
N GLY A 425 6.48 13.77 1.67
CA GLY A 425 6.50 15.21 1.83
C GLY A 425 7.84 15.68 2.39
N ASN A 426 8.12 16.97 2.24
CA ASN A 426 9.29 17.60 2.83
C ASN A 426 8.84 18.76 3.69
N SER A 427 9.12 18.77 5.00
CA SER A 427 8.90 19.95 5.84
C SER A 427 10.23 20.67 6.10
N LYS A 428 10.19 21.85 6.73
CA LYS A 428 11.42 22.59 7.03
C LYS A 428 11.42 23.24 8.40
N PHE A 429 12.61 23.34 8.97
CA PHE A 429 12.91 24.14 10.16
C PHE A 429 13.79 25.31 9.73
N ILE A 430 13.47 26.51 10.21
CA ILE A 430 14.19 27.73 9.86
C ILE A 430 14.53 28.46 11.15
N TYR A 431 15.82 28.67 11.41
CA TYR A 431 16.32 29.46 12.54
C TYR A 431 17.07 30.70 12.06
N THR A 432 16.71 31.87 12.60
CA THR A 432 17.41 33.14 12.35
C THR A 432 17.91 33.72 13.69
N PRO A 433 19.13 33.39 14.14
CA PRO A 433 19.65 33.85 15.42
C PRO A 433 19.71 35.38 15.53
N ARG A 434 19.55 35.87 16.75
CA ARG A 434 19.60 37.30 17.06
C ARG A 434 21.01 37.74 17.36
N LEU A 435 21.67 38.38 16.39
CA LEU A 435 23.09 38.74 16.50
C LEU A 435 23.36 40.06 17.25
N THR A 436 22.44 40.50 18.12
CA THR A 436 22.61 41.71 18.93
C THR A 436 23.40 41.40 20.21
N ALA A 437 24.03 42.41 20.79
CA ALA A 437 24.87 42.25 21.99
C ALA A 437 24.14 41.55 23.16
N GLU A 438 22.83 41.79 23.29
CA GLU A 438 21.99 41.24 24.37
C GLU A 438 21.60 39.77 24.13
N HIS A 439 21.43 39.35 22.87
CA HIS A 439 20.75 38.10 22.54
C HIS A 439 21.61 37.06 21.81
N TYR A 440 22.82 37.40 21.36
CA TYR A 440 23.55 36.53 20.44
C TYR A 440 24.00 35.16 20.99
N ARG A 441 23.99 35.00 22.32
CA ARG A 441 24.24 33.70 22.97
C ARG A 441 23.02 32.79 23.00
N GLU A 442 21.84 33.28 22.62
CA GLU A 442 20.63 32.48 22.57
C GLU A 442 20.74 31.38 21.50
N GLY A 443 20.52 30.13 21.92
CA GLY A 443 20.56 28.98 21.03
C GLY A 443 21.95 28.67 20.47
N LEU A 444 22.99 29.29 21.02
CA LEU A 444 24.38 29.02 20.70
C LEU A 444 24.86 27.80 21.50
N ALA A 445 25.53 26.86 20.82
CA ALA A 445 26.14 25.70 21.44
C ALA A 445 27.54 26.01 21.97
N ASP A 446 28.31 26.82 21.22
CA ASP A 446 29.67 27.23 21.60
C ASP A 446 30.07 28.57 20.93
N GLU A 447 30.99 29.31 21.55
CA GLU A 447 31.62 30.51 20.99
C GLU A 447 33.13 30.56 21.29
N GLN A 448 33.89 31.05 20.31
CA GLN A 448 35.29 31.39 20.50
C GLN A 448 35.60 32.72 19.81
N GLY A 449 36.31 33.62 20.49
CA GLY A 449 36.91 34.79 19.85
C GLY A 449 35.94 35.77 19.17
N VAL A 450 34.66 35.80 19.54
CA VAL A 450 33.64 36.71 18.96
C VAL A 450 33.21 37.78 19.96
N VAL A 451 32.88 38.97 19.45
CA VAL A 451 32.36 40.09 20.25
C VAL A 451 31.26 40.83 19.49
N PRO A 452 30.31 41.50 20.17
CA PRO A 452 29.38 42.40 19.51
C PRO A 452 30.12 43.53 18.79
N ALA A 453 29.76 43.80 17.53
CA ALA A 453 30.38 44.88 16.77
C ALA A 453 30.03 46.26 17.37
N ALA A 454 30.94 47.23 17.25
CA ALA A 454 30.93 48.49 18.02
C ALA A 454 29.74 49.44 17.75
N ALA A 455 28.88 49.18 16.77
CA ALA A 455 27.66 49.95 16.53
C ALA A 455 26.41 49.13 16.90
N PRO A 456 25.32 49.76 17.38
CA PRO A 456 24.05 49.06 17.61
C PRO A 456 23.59 48.35 16.33
N ASP A 457 23.08 47.12 16.47
CA ASP A 457 22.66 46.25 15.35
C ASP A 457 23.77 45.92 14.33
N ALA A 458 25.05 46.10 14.71
CA ALA A 458 26.17 45.87 13.82
C ALA A 458 26.53 44.39 13.61
N GLY A 459 25.95 43.45 14.34
CA GLY A 459 26.26 42.02 14.24
C GLY A 459 27.41 41.58 15.16
N LEU A 460 28.08 40.48 14.83
CA LEU A 460 29.17 39.90 15.62
C LEU A 460 30.49 39.97 14.88
N ALA A 461 31.52 40.53 15.51
CA ALA A 461 32.85 40.71 14.97
C ALA A 461 33.84 39.67 15.50
N ALA A 462 34.83 39.30 14.67
CA ALA A 462 35.95 38.47 15.10
C ALA A 462 36.95 39.27 15.96
N ALA A 463 37.04 38.95 17.24
CA ALA A 463 38.06 39.45 18.16
C ALA A 463 39.41 38.70 18.05
N SER A 464 39.45 37.57 17.33
CA SER A 464 40.66 36.82 17.04
C SER A 464 40.69 36.34 15.57
N THR A 465 41.79 35.69 15.16
CA THR A 465 41.94 35.11 13.82
C THR A 465 41.26 33.75 13.65
N ASP A 466 40.75 33.19 14.74
CA ASP A 466 40.13 31.88 14.89
C ASP A 466 38.74 32.00 15.55
N ALA A 467 38.02 33.08 15.27
CA ALA A 467 36.73 33.34 15.89
C ALA A 467 35.64 32.43 15.30
N GLU A 468 34.84 31.80 16.17
CA GLU A 468 33.82 30.82 15.80
C GLU A 468 32.50 31.02 16.57
N LEU A 469 31.39 30.72 15.90
CA LEU A 469 30.07 30.57 16.48
C LEU A 469 29.52 29.20 16.09
N VAL A 470 29.06 28.41 17.06
CA VAL A 470 28.50 27.08 16.80
C VAL A 470 27.02 27.04 17.16
N TYR A 471 26.19 26.65 16.20
CA TYR A 471 24.75 26.46 16.41
C TYR A 471 24.41 24.98 16.25
N ALA A 472 23.87 24.36 17.30
CA ALA A 472 23.31 23.01 17.22
C ALA A 472 21.89 23.04 16.61
N VAL A 473 21.59 21.99 15.85
CA VAL A 473 20.29 21.70 15.28
C VAL A 473 19.90 20.28 15.68
N ASP A 474 18.80 20.16 16.42
CA ASP A 474 18.22 18.90 16.88
C ASP A 474 16.76 18.81 16.44
N ILE A 475 16.45 17.91 15.51
CA ILE A 475 15.13 17.80 14.89
C ILE A 475 14.70 16.34 14.89
N PRO A 476 13.47 15.99 15.32
CA PRO A 476 13.03 14.59 15.44
C PRO A 476 12.50 13.99 14.12
N TRP A 477 12.73 14.64 12.98
CA TRP A 477 12.45 14.12 11.65
C TRP A 477 13.76 13.83 10.93
N ALA A 478 13.75 12.83 10.05
CA ALA A 478 14.93 12.49 9.27
C ALA A 478 15.32 13.67 8.36
N ILE A 479 16.54 14.19 8.56
CA ILE A 479 17.09 15.32 7.81
C ILE A 479 17.45 14.85 6.40
N CYS A 480 16.97 15.56 5.39
CA CYS A 480 17.21 15.24 3.98
C CYS A 480 17.87 16.38 3.19
N GLY A 481 18.27 17.47 3.85
CA GLY A 481 18.98 18.57 3.21
C GLY A 481 18.88 19.87 4.00
N GLY A 482 19.34 20.96 3.39
CA GLY A 482 19.21 22.29 3.97
C GLY A 482 19.90 23.38 3.16
N THR A 483 19.81 24.60 3.63
CA THR A 483 20.50 25.76 3.05
C THR A 483 20.95 26.71 4.16
N LEU A 484 22.19 27.19 4.07
CA LEU A 484 22.68 28.26 4.92
C LEU A 484 22.69 29.57 4.15
N ARG A 485 22.15 30.62 4.75
CA ARG A 485 22.22 31.98 4.22
C ARG A 485 22.87 32.89 5.24
N ALA A 486 23.90 33.61 4.85
CA ALA A 486 24.60 34.51 5.76
C ALA A 486 25.05 35.78 5.04
N GLU A 487 25.04 36.88 5.77
CA GLU A 487 25.63 38.14 5.33
C GLU A 487 26.83 38.46 6.20
N PHE A 488 27.97 38.70 5.56
CA PHE A 488 29.24 39.05 6.19
C PHE A 488 29.71 40.41 5.68
N HIS A 489 30.34 41.20 6.55
CA HIS A 489 30.94 42.47 6.21
C HIS A 489 32.42 42.44 6.59
N GLY A 490 33.30 42.78 5.64
CA GLY A 490 34.73 42.99 5.88
C GLY A 490 35.15 44.42 5.64
N ARG A 491 36.29 44.84 6.19
CA ARG A 491 36.94 46.13 5.83
C ARG A 491 38.30 45.95 5.17
N ASP A 492 38.97 44.83 5.39
CA ASP A 492 40.28 44.52 4.81
C ASP A 492 40.20 43.38 3.79
N ALA A 493 41.13 43.38 2.83
CA ALA A 493 41.28 42.30 1.86
C ALA A 493 41.66 40.95 2.50
N LYS A 494 42.19 40.97 3.72
CA LYS A 494 42.58 39.80 4.51
C LYS A 494 41.48 39.29 5.46
N ASP A 495 40.35 39.97 5.57
CA ASP A 495 39.21 39.45 6.32
C ASP A 495 38.70 38.16 5.64
N ARG A 496 38.39 37.13 6.44
CA ARG A 496 37.93 35.82 5.97
C ARG A 496 36.65 35.41 6.69
N PHE A 497 35.81 34.68 5.96
CA PHE A 497 34.54 34.16 6.42
C PHE A 497 34.41 32.72 5.95
N ALA A 498 33.86 31.84 6.78
CA ALA A 498 33.49 30.51 6.34
C ALA A 498 32.24 30.00 7.06
N LEU A 499 31.57 29.07 6.40
CA LEU A 499 30.50 28.27 6.96
C LEU A 499 30.93 26.80 6.87
N ASP A 500 30.92 26.12 8.00
CA ASP A 500 31.14 24.67 8.07
C ASP A 500 29.92 23.96 8.66
N VAL A 501 29.79 22.69 8.34
CA VAL A 501 28.80 21.76 8.92
C VAL A 501 29.55 20.60 9.59
N SER A 502 29.06 20.16 10.74
CA SER A 502 29.57 18.97 11.43
C SER A 502 28.43 18.03 11.83
N LEU A 503 28.63 16.73 11.65
CA LEU A 503 27.65 15.69 12.00
C LEU A 503 27.94 14.99 13.34
N ASP A 504 29.18 15.04 13.84
CA ASP A 504 29.65 14.24 14.98
C ASP A 504 30.61 14.97 15.94
N ASP A 505 30.55 16.31 15.95
CA ASP A 505 31.41 17.25 16.70
C ASP A 505 32.93 17.14 16.42
N LYS A 506 33.34 16.23 15.53
CA LYS A 506 34.76 15.92 15.28
C LYS A 506 35.16 16.26 13.85
N ALA A 507 34.38 15.83 12.86
CA ALA A 507 34.64 16.12 11.45
C ALA A 507 33.85 17.36 11.01
N ARG A 508 34.56 18.34 10.45
CA ARG A 508 33.98 19.57 9.90
C ARG A 508 34.09 19.54 8.38
N THR A 509 33.00 19.84 7.69
CA THR A 509 32.95 20.02 6.25
C THR A 509 32.75 21.50 5.95
N CYS A 510 33.75 22.15 5.37
CA CYS A 510 33.62 23.52 4.89
C CYS A 510 32.68 23.52 3.67
N VAL A 511 31.56 24.22 3.79
CA VAL A 511 30.55 24.32 2.72
C VAL A 511 30.67 25.61 1.94
N TRP A 512 31.24 26.66 2.54
CA TRP A 512 31.43 27.95 1.87
C TRP A 512 32.56 28.76 2.50
N GLU A 513 33.32 29.48 1.67
CA GLU A 513 34.34 30.44 2.10
C GLU A 513 34.20 31.75 1.33
N GLY A 514 34.52 32.85 2.00
CA GLY A 514 34.54 34.19 1.43
C GLY A 514 35.64 35.05 2.04
N ALA A 515 35.94 36.16 1.36
CA ALA A 515 37.03 37.06 1.77
C ALA A 515 36.82 38.48 1.25
N GLY A 516 37.44 39.43 1.93
CA GLY A 516 37.64 40.79 1.44
C GLY A 516 36.64 41.83 1.95
N PRO A 517 36.80 43.10 1.52
CA PRO A 517 36.03 44.21 2.05
C PRO A 517 34.62 44.30 1.48
N GLY A 518 33.74 44.97 2.21
CA GLY A 518 32.35 45.21 1.82
C GLY A 518 31.42 44.07 2.19
N LYS A 519 30.23 44.05 1.56
CA LYS A 519 29.19 43.05 1.79
C LYS A 519 29.48 41.77 1.02
N VAL A 520 29.57 40.66 1.72
CA VAL A 520 29.72 39.30 1.19
C VAL A 520 28.49 38.49 1.59
N VAL A 521 27.83 37.85 0.63
CA VAL A 521 26.61 37.06 0.88
C VAL A 521 26.86 35.61 0.54
N ALA A 522 26.55 34.72 1.47
CA ALA A 522 26.52 33.27 1.28
C ALA A 522 25.06 32.81 1.15
N ALA A 523 24.80 31.96 0.16
CA ALA A 523 23.55 31.20 0.03
C ALA A 523 23.93 29.82 -0.51
N VAL A 524 24.19 28.88 0.39
CA VAL A 524 24.83 27.60 0.06
C VAL A 524 23.93 26.43 0.45
N PRO A 525 23.58 25.52 -0.49
CA PRO A 525 22.94 24.26 -0.13
C PRO A 525 23.93 23.39 0.65
N ILE A 526 23.46 22.72 1.70
CA ILE A 526 24.31 21.89 2.56
C ILE A 526 23.96 20.40 2.49
N ASP A 527 23.19 20.00 1.47
CA ASP A 527 22.71 18.64 1.27
C ASP A 527 23.87 17.62 1.27
N GLU A 528 24.97 17.90 0.56
CA GLU A 528 26.14 17.00 0.51
C GLU A 528 26.82 16.84 1.88
N ALA A 529 26.93 17.94 2.64
CA ALA A 529 27.55 17.93 3.97
C ALA A 529 26.69 17.21 5.02
N LEU A 530 25.36 17.24 4.85
CA LEU A 530 24.42 16.51 5.71
C LEU A 530 24.36 15.02 5.39
N GLN A 531 24.91 14.58 4.26
CA GLN A 531 24.99 13.17 3.86
C GLN A 531 23.65 12.41 3.99
N PRO A 532 22.55 12.89 3.39
CA PRO A 532 21.21 12.29 3.56
C PRO A 532 21.12 10.87 3.00
N HIS A 533 22.02 10.50 2.08
CA HIS A 533 22.10 9.16 1.50
C HIS A 533 23.18 8.29 2.16
N VAL A 534 23.47 8.51 3.44
CA VAL A 534 24.46 7.74 4.21
C VAL A 534 23.90 7.43 5.59
N SER A 535 23.83 6.15 5.94
CA SER A 535 23.41 5.68 7.27
C SER A 535 24.36 6.17 8.39
N PRO A 536 23.88 6.39 9.62
CA PRO A 536 22.46 6.34 10.03
C PRO A 536 21.67 7.54 9.50
N ALA A 537 20.35 7.49 9.53
CA ALA A 537 19.52 8.69 9.30
C ALA A 537 19.96 9.81 10.26
N LYS A 538 20.02 11.06 9.75
CA LYS A 538 20.52 12.20 10.51
C LYS A 538 19.38 12.95 11.18
N TYR A 539 19.59 13.29 12.45
CA TYR A 539 18.64 13.99 13.32
C TYR A 539 19.28 15.19 14.04
N HIS A 540 20.61 15.27 14.00
CA HIS A 540 21.41 16.31 14.62
C HIS A 540 22.54 16.75 13.68
N TYR A 541 22.89 18.03 13.72
CA TYR A 541 24.12 18.57 13.14
C TYR A 541 24.46 19.93 13.78
N ALA A 542 25.68 20.40 13.56
CA ALA A 542 26.13 21.72 13.96
C ALA A 542 26.48 22.59 12.74
N VAL A 543 26.13 23.88 12.81
CA VAL A 543 26.60 24.93 11.89
C VAL A 543 27.67 25.73 12.58
N ILE A 544 28.85 25.83 11.98
CA ILE A 544 29.99 26.58 12.50
C ILE A 544 30.22 27.77 11.58
N VAL A 545 30.13 28.98 12.13
CA VAL A 545 30.49 30.21 11.42
C VAL A 545 31.88 30.63 11.85
N ARG A 546 32.83 30.66 10.92
CA ARG A 546 34.19 31.14 11.18
C ARG A 546 34.38 32.55 10.66
N LEU A 547 35.00 33.39 11.46
CA LEU A 547 35.35 34.76 11.14
C LEU A 547 36.83 34.99 11.48
N ALA A 548 37.57 35.66 10.60
CA ALA A 548 38.94 36.07 10.89
C ALA A 548 39.18 37.50 10.43
N SER A 549 39.44 38.41 11.38
CA SER A 549 39.81 39.79 11.10
C SER A 549 41.28 39.91 10.74
N ALA A 550 41.61 40.78 9.78
CA ALA A 550 42.98 41.21 9.56
C ALA A 550 43.52 41.91 10.83
N ASP A 551 44.65 41.41 11.35
CA ASP A 551 45.36 41.98 12.50
C ASP A 551 44.50 42.19 13.78
N GLY A 552 43.43 41.40 13.97
CA GLY A 552 42.58 41.44 15.18
C GLY A 552 41.69 42.69 15.33
N ARG A 553 41.48 43.45 14.24
CA ARG A 553 40.77 44.75 14.25
C ARG A 553 39.25 44.68 14.36
N GLN A 554 38.65 43.50 14.56
CA GLN A 554 37.20 43.30 14.63
C GLN A 554 36.46 43.79 13.37
N ASP A 555 37.13 43.68 12.21
CA ASP A 555 36.62 44.14 10.92
C ASP A 555 35.84 43.06 10.16
N ALA A 556 36.06 41.77 10.47
CA ALA A 556 35.28 40.65 9.95
C ALA A 556 34.01 40.44 10.79
N VAL A 557 32.84 40.73 10.22
CA VAL A 557 31.56 40.80 10.94
C VAL A 557 30.49 39.91 10.30
N LEU A 558 29.81 39.09 11.11
CA LEU A 558 28.57 38.40 10.74
C LEU A 558 27.37 39.31 11.00
N LYS A 559 26.59 39.62 9.95
CA LYS A 559 25.42 40.51 10.00
C LYS A 559 24.09 39.77 10.10
N SER A 560 23.98 38.62 9.45
CA SER A 560 22.80 37.76 9.55
C SER A 560 23.19 36.32 9.28
N LEU A 561 22.43 35.40 9.87
CA LEU A 561 22.49 33.98 9.61
C LEU A 561 21.07 33.45 9.55
N GLU A 562 20.78 32.59 8.58
CA GLU A 562 19.58 31.77 8.49
C GLU A 562 20.03 30.33 8.25
N ILE A 563 19.55 29.44 9.11
CA ILE A 563 19.77 28.00 9.03
C ILE A 563 18.44 27.38 8.62
N GLU A 564 18.35 26.88 7.39
CA GLU A 564 17.20 26.13 6.88
C GLU A 564 17.55 24.65 6.81
N THR A 565 16.76 23.80 7.46
CA THR A 565 16.88 22.34 7.42
C THR A 565 15.65 21.75 6.76
N ASP A 566 15.84 20.96 5.70
CA ASP A 566 14.80 20.17 5.06
C ASP A 566 14.72 18.79 5.73
N VAL A 567 13.50 18.34 6.02
CA VAL A 567 13.24 17.03 6.62
C VAL A 567 12.21 16.24 5.83
N MET A 568 12.30 14.92 5.89
CA MET A 568 11.21 14.06 5.43
C MET A 568 10.05 14.12 6.41
N ALA A 569 8.83 14.28 5.89
CA ALA A 569 7.61 14.22 6.68
C ALA A 569 6.56 13.39 5.95
N ALA A 570 5.91 12.48 6.68
CA ALA A 570 4.80 11.69 6.19
C ALA A 570 3.57 12.61 5.99
N PRO A 571 3.09 12.86 4.76
CA PRO A 571 2.00 13.80 4.52
C PRO A 571 0.71 13.42 5.24
N LEU A 572 0.53 12.13 5.59
CA LEU A 572 -0.62 11.62 6.33
C LEU A 572 -0.65 12.03 7.81
N SER A 573 0.52 12.27 8.42
CA SER A 573 0.62 12.71 9.82
C SER A 573 0.34 14.19 10.03
N LEU A 574 0.42 15.00 8.98
CA LEU A 574 0.37 16.46 9.12
C LEU A 574 -1.08 16.95 9.44
N PRO A 575 -1.24 18.01 10.27
CA PRO A 575 -2.55 18.54 10.64
C PRO A 575 -3.28 19.14 9.45
N ARG A 576 -4.32 18.47 8.95
CA ARG A 576 -5.02 18.84 7.70
C ARG A 576 -6.40 19.42 7.94
N LEU A 577 -6.76 20.42 7.14
CA LEU A 577 -8.13 20.87 6.99
C LEU A 577 -8.95 19.86 6.17
N ARG A 578 -10.23 19.74 6.51
CA ARG A 578 -11.29 18.96 5.86
C ARG A 578 -12.47 19.87 5.56
N ARG A 579 -13.29 19.51 4.58
CA ARG A 579 -14.43 20.31 4.14
C ARG A 579 -15.37 20.60 5.32
N GLY A 580 -15.75 21.87 5.47
CA GLY A 580 -16.54 22.36 6.61
C GLY A 580 -15.69 23.00 7.72
N GLU A 581 -16.28 23.11 8.91
CA GLU A 581 -15.61 23.68 10.09
C GLU A 581 -14.57 22.69 10.64
N ASN A 582 -13.34 23.16 10.79
CA ASN A 582 -12.25 22.42 11.41
C ASN A 582 -11.99 22.97 12.81
N ARG A 583 -11.86 22.11 13.82
CA ARG A 583 -11.40 22.49 15.16
C ARG A 583 -9.88 22.28 15.25
N LEU A 584 -9.16 23.35 15.59
CA LEU A 584 -7.70 23.36 15.68
C LEU A 584 -7.32 23.62 17.14
N VAL A 585 -6.45 22.76 17.67
CA VAL A 585 -5.94 22.87 19.05
C VAL A 585 -4.43 23.03 19.01
N TYR A 586 -3.96 24.19 19.45
CA TYR A 586 -2.55 24.41 19.77
C TYR A 586 -2.24 23.97 21.19
N THR A 587 -1.10 23.30 21.38
CA THR A 587 -0.54 22.97 22.69
C THR A 587 0.99 23.03 22.68
N ASP A 588 1.59 23.35 23.83
CA ASP A 588 3.03 23.21 24.09
C ASP A 588 3.31 22.89 25.58
N LEU A 589 4.57 22.68 25.95
CA LEU A 589 5.03 22.34 27.31
C LEU A 589 5.72 23.50 28.04
N THR A 590 5.64 24.72 27.52
CA THR A 590 6.35 25.89 28.05
C THR A 590 5.59 26.45 29.25
N PRO A 591 6.19 26.46 30.45
CA PRO A 591 5.50 26.93 31.66
C PRO A 591 5.52 28.45 31.81
N THR A 592 6.46 29.13 31.14
CA THR A 592 6.64 30.57 31.20
C THR A 592 5.82 31.29 30.13
N PRO A 593 5.46 32.57 30.33
CA PRO A 593 4.85 33.39 29.29
C PRO A 593 5.70 33.38 28.02
N HIS A 594 5.06 33.17 26.88
CA HIS A 594 5.68 33.11 25.57
C HIS A 594 4.66 33.55 24.53
N GLU A 595 5.12 33.75 23.29
CA GLU A 595 4.25 34.07 22.16
C GLU A 595 4.67 33.26 20.94
N ILE A 596 3.70 32.71 20.24
CA ILE A 596 3.88 32.07 18.94
C ILE A 596 2.85 32.59 17.96
N THR A 597 3.23 32.59 16.69
CA THR A 597 2.34 32.90 15.57
C THR A 597 2.14 31.64 14.74
N VAL A 598 0.89 31.22 14.58
CA VAL A 598 0.50 30.07 13.75
C VAL A 598 -0.10 30.59 12.44
N THR A 599 0.42 30.17 11.30
CA THR A 599 -0.08 30.57 9.98
C THR A 599 -0.53 29.36 9.18
N HIS A 600 -1.80 29.33 8.80
CA HIS A 600 -2.36 28.34 7.88
C HIS A 600 -2.47 28.93 6.47
N GLN A 601 -2.11 28.15 5.46
CA GLN A 601 -2.35 28.47 4.05
C GLN A 601 -3.01 27.28 3.34
N TRP A 602 -4.11 27.56 2.64
CA TRP A 602 -4.86 26.53 1.93
C TRP A 602 -5.50 27.09 0.66
N GLN A 603 -6.02 26.21 -0.19
CA GLN A 603 -6.82 26.55 -1.36
C GLN A 603 -8.14 25.82 -1.34
N GLU A 604 -9.14 26.39 -2.01
CA GLU A 604 -10.49 25.84 -2.12
C GLU A 604 -10.85 25.63 -3.59
N CYS A 605 -11.33 24.45 -3.94
CA CYS A 605 -11.90 24.20 -5.26
C CYS A 605 -13.43 24.26 -5.17
N HIS A 606 -14.04 25.16 -5.96
CA HIS A 606 -15.50 25.34 -6.02
C HIS A 606 -16.10 24.89 -7.36
N SER A 607 -15.26 24.72 -8.37
CA SER A 607 -15.64 24.45 -9.76
C SER A 607 -15.82 22.96 -10.07
N VAL A 608 -15.17 22.08 -9.31
CA VAL A 608 -15.29 20.63 -9.49
C VAL A 608 -16.28 20.07 -8.49
N GLN A 609 -17.38 19.50 -8.97
CA GLN A 609 -18.39 18.90 -8.11
C GLN A 609 -18.11 17.40 -7.94
N PRO A 610 -18.11 16.88 -6.69
CA PRO A 610 -18.17 15.45 -6.46
C PRO A 610 -19.38 14.83 -7.15
N PRO A 611 -19.26 13.59 -7.66
CA PRO A 611 -20.40 12.89 -8.21
C PRO A 611 -21.39 12.54 -7.09
N GLU A 612 -22.64 12.26 -7.47
CA GLU A 612 -23.60 11.64 -6.56
C GLU A 612 -23.21 10.17 -6.28
N PRO A 613 -23.41 9.66 -5.05
CA PRO A 613 -23.25 8.24 -4.78
C PRO A 613 -24.26 7.40 -5.58
N PRO A 614 -24.03 6.09 -5.74
CA PRO A 614 -25.04 5.19 -6.30
C PRO A 614 -26.38 5.35 -5.56
N ALA A 615 -27.46 5.57 -6.32
CA ALA A 615 -28.79 5.92 -5.77
C ALA A 615 -29.37 4.88 -4.80
N GLY A 616 -28.92 3.63 -4.90
CA GLY A 616 -29.30 2.52 -4.05
C GLY A 616 -28.72 1.21 -4.58
N PRO A 617 -28.65 0.15 -3.76
CA PRO A 617 -28.23 -1.15 -4.24
C PRO A 617 -29.37 -1.81 -5.01
N LEU A 618 -29.03 -2.47 -6.12
CA LEU A 618 -29.92 -3.40 -6.82
C LEU A 618 -29.94 -4.75 -6.12
N TYR A 619 -28.84 -5.12 -5.46
CA TYR A 619 -28.74 -6.33 -4.65
C TYR A 619 -27.56 -6.25 -3.66
N PRO A 620 -27.69 -6.76 -2.42
CA PRO A 620 -28.96 -7.07 -1.75
C PRO A 620 -29.84 -5.83 -1.63
N GLU A 621 -31.16 -6.01 -1.60
CA GLU A 621 -32.07 -4.91 -1.26
C GLU A 621 -31.85 -4.49 0.21
N PRO A 622 -32.00 -3.20 0.57
CA PRO A 622 -31.82 -2.75 1.94
C PRO A 622 -32.77 -3.47 2.91
N GLY A 623 -32.22 -4.07 3.96
CA GLY A 623 -32.92 -4.83 4.98
C GLY A 623 -33.25 -6.28 4.58
N ALA A 624 -32.86 -6.73 3.39
CA ALA A 624 -33.19 -8.06 2.92
C ALA A 624 -32.52 -9.18 3.73
N THR A 625 -33.20 -10.33 3.79
CA THR A 625 -32.58 -11.62 4.15
C THR A 625 -32.38 -12.39 2.87
N ILE A 626 -31.13 -12.72 2.56
CA ILE A 626 -30.73 -13.37 1.31
C ILE A 626 -30.20 -14.78 1.58
N ARG A 627 -30.17 -15.62 0.53
CA ARG A 627 -29.80 -17.05 0.62
C ARG A 627 -28.84 -17.51 -0.47
N ASP A 628 -28.25 -16.58 -1.23
CA ASP A 628 -27.31 -16.97 -2.29
C ASP A 628 -26.10 -17.67 -1.68
N SER A 629 -25.70 -18.80 -2.27
CA SER A 629 -24.42 -19.42 -1.94
C SER A 629 -23.27 -18.44 -2.21
N ILE A 630 -23.32 -17.72 -3.34
CA ILE A 630 -22.37 -16.67 -3.72
C ILE A 630 -23.12 -15.33 -3.81
N VAL A 631 -22.89 -14.46 -2.83
CA VAL A 631 -23.55 -13.15 -2.75
C VAL A 631 -22.91 -12.17 -3.73
N THR A 632 -23.69 -11.71 -4.71
CA THR A 632 -23.25 -10.72 -5.71
C THR A 632 -23.87 -9.36 -5.46
N PHE A 633 -23.11 -8.44 -4.86
CA PHE A 633 -23.53 -7.05 -4.69
C PHE A 633 -23.66 -6.39 -6.06
N ARG A 634 -24.75 -5.65 -6.29
CA ARG A 634 -25.05 -4.94 -7.54
C ARG A 634 -25.63 -3.57 -7.26
N TRP A 635 -25.29 -2.59 -8.09
CA TRP A 635 -25.79 -1.20 -7.99
C TRP A 635 -25.90 -0.57 -9.38
N PRO A 636 -26.70 0.50 -9.57
CA PRO A 636 -26.72 1.23 -10.84
C PRO A 636 -25.43 2.04 -11.01
N PRO A 637 -25.02 2.33 -12.26
CA PRO A 637 -23.89 3.22 -12.51
C PRO A 637 -24.19 4.64 -12.01
N ALA A 638 -23.19 5.30 -11.43
CA ALA A 638 -23.21 6.73 -11.14
C ALA A 638 -22.70 7.52 -12.36
N ALA A 639 -23.28 8.70 -12.61
CA ALA A 639 -22.96 9.51 -13.78
C ALA A 639 -21.46 9.86 -13.82
N GLY A 640 -20.82 9.63 -14.97
CA GLY A 640 -19.41 9.92 -15.18
C GLY A 640 -18.43 9.07 -14.36
N CYS A 641 -18.90 8.04 -13.63
CA CYS A 641 -18.07 7.24 -12.74
C CYS A 641 -17.81 5.83 -13.29
N ARG A 642 -16.58 5.35 -13.13
CA ARG A 642 -16.16 3.99 -13.56
C ARG A 642 -15.70 3.10 -12.42
N HIS A 643 -15.28 3.67 -11.30
CA HIS A 643 -14.80 2.92 -10.14
C HIS A 643 -15.74 3.13 -8.96
N TYR A 644 -15.90 2.08 -8.17
CA TYR A 644 -16.79 2.07 -7.01
C TYR A 644 -16.07 1.43 -5.84
N HIS A 645 -16.20 2.03 -4.66
CA HIS A 645 -15.71 1.46 -3.41
C HIS A 645 -16.89 0.83 -2.67
N LEU A 646 -16.88 -0.49 -2.51
CA LEU A 646 -17.80 -1.24 -1.66
C LEU A 646 -17.16 -1.45 -0.29
N GLN A 647 -17.91 -1.13 0.76
CA GLN A 647 -17.58 -1.51 2.13
C GLN A 647 -18.70 -2.34 2.74
N VAL A 648 -18.35 -3.47 3.35
CA VAL A 648 -19.23 -4.27 4.21
C VAL A 648 -18.60 -4.37 5.59
N SER A 649 -19.38 -4.16 6.64
CA SER A 649 -18.95 -4.22 8.03
C SER A 649 -20.04 -4.86 8.90
N GLN A 650 -19.65 -5.41 10.05
CA GLN A 650 -20.59 -5.76 11.11
C GLN A 650 -20.96 -4.55 11.99
N ARG A 651 -20.29 -3.40 11.78
CA ARG A 651 -20.53 -2.16 12.52
C ARG A 651 -21.18 -1.10 11.63
N ALA A 652 -22.14 -0.37 12.19
CA ALA A 652 -22.80 0.73 11.51
C ALA A 652 -21.88 1.93 11.22
N ASP A 653 -20.76 2.06 11.94
CA ASP A 653 -19.78 3.13 11.76
C ASP A 653 -18.71 2.80 10.71
N PHE A 654 -18.69 1.56 10.19
CA PHE A 654 -17.69 1.07 9.23
C PHE A 654 -16.24 1.26 9.68
N ARG A 655 -15.99 1.26 11.00
CA ARG A 655 -14.64 1.50 11.55
C ARG A 655 -13.62 0.44 11.13
N VAL A 656 -14.08 -0.78 10.91
CA VAL A 656 -13.32 -1.92 10.39
C VAL A 656 -14.21 -2.68 9.40
N PRO A 657 -13.67 -3.19 8.29
CA PRO A 657 -14.42 -4.06 7.40
C PRO A 657 -14.73 -5.42 8.04
N TYR A 658 -15.79 -6.06 7.58
CA TYR A 658 -16.08 -7.45 7.96
C TYR A 658 -15.00 -8.40 7.43
N ARG A 659 -14.58 -8.19 6.17
CA ARG A 659 -13.47 -8.89 5.52
C ARG A 659 -12.75 -7.95 4.56
N PRO A 660 -11.44 -8.14 4.31
CA PRO A 660 -10.70 -7.42 3.27
C PRO A 660 -11.37 -7.52 1.88
N SER A 661 -11.92 -8.69 1.55
CA SER A 661 -12.63 -8.92 0.28
C SER A 661 -13.91 -8.11 0.09
N TYR A 662 -14.39 -7.41 1.12
CA TYR A 662 -15.55 -6.52 1.05
C TYR A 662 -15.22 -5.08 1.46
N ASP A 663 -13.94 -4.68 1.39
CA ASP A 663 -13.45 -3.31 1.44
C ASP A 663 -12.62 -3.06 0.18
N VAL A 664 -13.34 -2.92 -0.94
CA VAL A 664 -12.78 -3.13 -2.27
C VAL A 664 -13.22 -2.07 -3.26
N ILE A 665 -12.28 -1.64 -4.10
CA ILE A 665 -12.47 -0.71 -5.21
C ILE A 665 -12.41 -1.49 -6.52
N VAL A 666 -13.49 -1.45 -7.28
CA VAL A 666 -13.63 -2.18 -8.54
C VAL A 666 -14.10 -1.29 -9.68
N PRO A 667 -13.65 -1.54 -10.92
CA PRO A 667 -14.11 -0.84 -12.12
C PRO A 667 -15.42 -1.43 -12.66
N ALA A 668 -16.37 -1.75 -11.78
CA ALA A 668 -17.59 -2.46 -12.12
C ALA A 668 -18.76 -2.03 -11.23
N THR A 669 -19.99 -2.29 -11.69
CA THR A 669 -21.22 -2.05 -10.92
C THR A 669 -21.71 -3.27 -10.16
N GLN A 670 -20.83 -4.26 -9.99
CA GLN A 670 -21.09 -5.47 -9.22
C GLN A 670 -19.79 -6.03 -8.63
N TRP A 671 -19.93 -6.77 -7.54
CA TRP A 671 -18.84 -7.47 -6.87
C TRP A 671 -19.31 -8.74 -6.18
N HIS A 672 -18.52 -9.81 -6.26
CA HIS A 672 -18.70 -11.04 -5.50
C HIS A 672 -17.35 -11.67 -5.19
N VAL A 673 -17.33 -12.47 -4.13
CA VAL A 673 -16.22 -13.36 -3.79
C VAL A 673 -16.58 -14.75 -4.31
N PRO A 674 -15.75 -15.44 -5.11
CA PRO A 674 -16.12 -16.66 -5.83
C PRO A 674 -16.09 -17.92 -4.93
N TYR A 675 -16.53 -17.78 -3.69
CA TYR A 675 -16.60 -18.83 -2.68
C TYR A 675 -17.99 -18.84 -2.05
N THR A 676 -18.49 -20.03 -1.73
CA THR A 676 -19.82 -20.20 -1.14
C THR A 676 -19.81 -19.87 0.35
N GLY A 677 -20.95 -19.42 0.88
CA GLY A 677 -21.18 -19.31 2.32
C GLY A 677 -20.19 -18.40 3.05
N MET A 678 -19.83 -17.25 2.46
CA MET A 678 -18.85 -16.29 3.00
C MET A 678 -19.39 -15.39 4.12
N PHE A 679 -20.68 -15.53 4.45
CA PHE A 679 -21.36 -14.80 5.52
C PHE A 679 -21.84 -15.78 6.59
N ALA A 680 -21.76 -15.37 7.84
CA ALA A 680 -22.29 -16.14 8.96
C ALA A 680 -23.80 -15.87 9.07
N PRO A 681 -24.64 -16.91 9.24
CA PRO A 681 -26.05 -16.69 9.55
C PRO A 681 -26.18 -16.07 10.94
N ASP A 682 -27.33 -15.43 11.20
CA ASP A 682 -27.65 -14.70 12.45
C ASP A 682 -26.98 -13.32 12.60
N THR A 683 -26.12 -12.92 11.66
CA THR A 683 -25.44 -11.63 11.67
C THR A 683 -26.16 -10.59 10.79
N THR A 684 -26.28 -9.35 11.29
CA THR A 684 -26.64 -8.20 10.44
C THR A 684 -25.37 -7.55 9.93
N TYR A 685 -25.29 -7.41 8.61
CA TYR A 685 -24.20 -6.72 7.94
C TYR A 685 -24.66 -5.35 7.47
N TYR A 686 -23.78 -4.36 7.60
CA TYR A 686 -23.92 -3.02 7.07
C TYR A 686 -23.09 -2.91 5.80
N PHE A 687 -23.61 -2.25 4.77
CA PHE A 687 -22.85 -1.98 3.56
C PHE A 687 -23.13 -0.59 3.00
N ARG A 688 -22.14 -0.03 2.32
CA ARG A 688 -22.21 1.28 1.67
C ARG A 688 -21.34 1.33 0.42
N LEU A 689 -21.67 2.27 -0.45
CA LEU A 689 -21.00 2.48 -1.74
C LEU A 689 -20.62 3.95 -1.91
N ARG A 690 -19.52 4.21 -2.61
CA ARG A 690 -19.23 5.51 -3.21
C ARG A 690 -18.64 5.35 -4.59
N ALA A 691 -18.84 6.33 -5.46
CA ALA A 691 -18.41 6.31 -6.84
C ALA A 691 -17.22 7.27 -7.06
N ARG A 692 -16.30 6.93 -7.96
CA ARG A 692 -15.16 7.78 -8.33
C ARG A 692 -15.26 8.24 -9.77
N THR A 693 -15.05 9.53 -9.98
CA THR A 693 -14.80 10.10 -11.31
C THR A 693 -13.42 9.68 -11.83
N PRO A 694 -13.17 9.77 -13.16
CA PRO A 694 -11.85 9.61 -13.73
C PRO A 694 -10.81 10.57 -13.14
N ALA A 695 -11.24 11.76 -12.74
CA ALA A 695 -10.44 12.79 -12.07
C ALA A 695 -9.95 12.40 -10.67
N GLY A 696 -10.40 11.27 -10.11
CA GLY A 696 -10.02 10.83 -8.76
C GLY A 696 -10.88 11.42 -7.64
N VAL A 697 -11.98 12.10 -7.97
CA VAL A 697 -12.94 12.63 -6.99
C VAL A 697 -14.00 11.58 -6.65
N TRP A 698 -14.17 11.32 -5.37
CA TRP A 698 -15.17 10.43 -4.81
C TRP A 698 -16.46 11.17 -4.48
N SER A 699 -17.60 10.50 -4.68
CA SER A 699 -18.86 10.90 -4.04
C SER A 699 -18.73 10.82 -2.53
N GLU A 700 -19.68 11.46 -1.82
CA GLU A 700 -19.98 11.05 -0.46
C GLU A 700 -20.30 9.55 -0.40
N TRP A 701 -20.17 8.95 0.77
CA TRP A 701 -20.71 7.61 0.98
C TRP A 701 -22.23 7.62 0.86
N SER A 702 -22.78 6.57 0.24
CA SER A 702 -24.20 6.29 0.33
C SER A 702 -24.65 6.17 1.79
N PRO A 703 -25.96 6.25 2.09
CA PRO A 703 -26.48 5.77 3.36
C PRO A 703 -26.00 4.33 3.64
N ALA A 704 -25.90 3.99 4.93
CA ALA A 704 -25.65 2.62 5.35
C ALA A 704 -26.91 1.78 5.11
N TRP A 705 -26.80 0.74 4.29
CA TRP A 705 -27.84 -0.27 4.13
C TRP A 705 -27.49 -1.50 4.94
N THR A 706 -28.49 -2.34 5.20
CA THR A 706 -28.29 -3.60 5.95
C THR A 706 -28.75 -4.79 5.12
N PHE A 707 -28.23 -5.97 5.45
CA PHE A 707 -28.81 -7.24 5.04
C PHE A 707 -28.45 -8.33 6.05
N ARG A 708 -29.14 -9.47 5.96
CA ARG A 708 -28.81 -10.71 6.66
C ARG A 708 -28.60 -11.82 5.63
N TRP A 709 -27.69 -12.74 5.91
CA TRP A 709 -27.55 -13.97 5.15
C TRP A 709 -28.17 -15.12 5.93
N GLU A 710 -28.92 -15.98 5.25
CA GLU A 710 -29.54 -17.17 5.81
C GLU A 710 -29.13 -18.38 4.97
N GLY A 711 -28.56 -19.38 5.64
CA GLY A 711 -28.06 -20.59 5.01
C GLY A 711 -27.45 -21.52 6.05
N PRO A 712 -27.01 -22.73 5.63
CA PRO A 712 -26.42 -23.69 6.55
C PRO A 712 -25.00 -23.25 6.91
N ARG A 713 -24.56 -23.61 8.11
CA ARG A 713 -23.15 -23.51 8.52
C ARG A 713 -22.37 -24.79 8.17
N VAL A 714 -21.05 -24.72 8.32
CA VAL A 714 -20.18 -25.84 7.94
C VAL A 714 -20.48 -27.10 8.75
N PRO A 715 -20.40 -28.29 8.15
CA PRO A 715 -20.45 -29.55 8.89
C PRO A 715 -19.37 -29.63 9.98
N LEU A 716 -19.70 -30.25 11.10
CA LEU A 716 -18.84 -30.35 12.28
C LEU A 716 -18.32 -31.78 12.50
N GLN A 717 -17.27 -31.92 13.30
CA GLN A 717 -16.74 -33.21 13.78
C GLN A 717 -16.51 -34.25 12.68
N LEU A 718 -15.90 -33.82 11.57
CA LEU A 718 -15.53 -34.75 10.51
C LEU A 718 -14.52 -35.77 11.05
N ARG A 719 -14.75 -37.05 10.74
CA ARG A 719 -13.91 -38.16 11.23
C ARG A 719 -13.98 -39.36 10.29
N THR A 720 -12.97 -40.22 10.36
CA THR A 720 -12.93 -41.49 9.62
C THR A 720 -13.40 -42.66 10.48
N GLU A 721 -14.00 -43.65 9.83
CA GLU A 721 -14.37 -44.94 10.40
C GLU A 721 -13.98 -46.05 9.42
N THR A 722 -13.16 -47.00 9.86
CA THR A 722 -12.83 -48.19 9.07
C THR A 722 -14.01 -49.16 9.09
N VAL A 723 -14.48 -49.54 7.91
CA VAL A 723 -15.59 -50.47 7.66
C VAL A 723 -15.11 -51.61 6.74
N PRO A 724 -15.82 -52.75 6.64
CA PRO A 724 -15.41 -53.85 5.77
C PRO A 724 -15.19 -53.45 4.30
N GLU A 725 -15.93 -52.46 3.81
CA GLU A 725 -15.84 -51.95 2.44
C GLU A 725 -14.70 -50.94 2.22
N GLY A 726 -14.02 -50.47 3.28
CA GLY A 726 -12.95 -49.48 3.21
C GLY A 726 -12.99 -48.44 4.33
N ILE A 727 -12.84 -47.15 4.02
CA ILE A 727 -12.90 -46.06 5.02
C ILE A 727 -14.07 -45.13 4.69
N ARG A 728 -14.92 -44.93 5.70
CA ARG A 728 -16.08 -44.05 5.66
C ARG A 728 -15.78 -42.74 6.36
N LEU A 729 -16.09 -41.62 5.70
CA LEU A 729 -16.11 -40.29 6.30
C LEU A 729 -17.46 -40.07 7.00
N ARG A 730 -17.45 -39.53 8.21
CA ARG A 730 -18.65 -39.16 9.00
C ARG A 730 -18.54 -37.72 9.49
N TRP A 731 -19.67 -37.05 9.64
CA TRP A 731 -19.78 -35.69 10.17
C TRP A 731 -21.08 -35.47 10.92
N GLU A 732 -21.21 -34.31 11.54
CA GLU A 732 -22.42 -33.85 12.21
C GLU A 732 -22.98 -32.61 11.51
N PRO A 733 -24.32 -32.51 11.36
CA PRO A 733 -24.94 -31.27 10.94
C PRO A 733 -24.62 -30.14 11.93
N ASN A 734 -24.37 -28.94 11.44
CA ASN A 734 -24.24 -27.79 12.32
C ASN A 734 -25.60 -27.47 12.97
N PRO A 735 -25.67 -27.31 14.30
CA PRO A 735 -26.93 -26.96 14.97
C PRO A 735 -27.33 -25.48 14.76
N ARG A 736 -26.44 -24.64 14.22
CA ARG A 736 -26.67 -23.22 13.92
C ARG A 736 -26.87 -23.01 12.42
N GLY A 737 -27.64 -21.98 12.04
CA GLY A 737 -28.03 -21.71 10.66
C GLY A 737 -29.23 -22.55 10.21
N THR A 738 -29.52 -22.55 8.91
CA THR A 738 -30.60 -23.38 8.35
C THR A 738 -30.23 -24.85 8.39
N ARG A 739 -31.24 -25.72 8.52
CA ARG A 739 -31.02 -27.17 8.62
C ARG A 739 -30.54 -27.70 7.27
N PRO A 740 -29.38 -28.39 7.21
CA PRO A 740 -28.95 -29.03 5.97
C PRO A 740 -29.82 -30.26 5.64
N VAL A 741 -30.16 -30.41 4.36
CA VAL A 741 -30.87 -31.56 3.81
C VAL A 741 -29.99 -32.41 2.90
N ALA A 742 -28.85 -31.88 2.45
CA ALA A 742 -27.87 -32.61 1.67
C ALA A 742 -26.46 -32.12 1.95
N TYR A 743 -25.48 -32.91 1.52
CA TYR A 743 -24.06 -32.65 1.63
C TYR A 743 -23.35 -32.99 0.33
N GLU A 744 -22.39 -32.16 -0.04
CA GLU A 744 -21.47 -32.43 -1.14
C GLU A 744 -20.08 -32.75 -0.57
N VAL A 745 -19.49 -33.85 -1.05
CA VAL A 745 -18.19 -34.34 -0.59
C VAL A 745 -17.16 -34.12 -1.69
N TYR A 746 -15.98 -33.66 -1.30
CA TYR A 746 -14.87 -33.36 -2.21
C TYR A 746 -13.60 -34.06 -1.74
N GLY A 747 -12.81 -34.60 -2.67
CA GLY A 747 -11.58 -35.34 -2.38
C GLY A 747 -10.41 -34.86 -3.25
N SER A 748 -9.27 -34.59 -2.61
CA SER A 748 -8.03 -34.14 -3.27
C SER A 748 -6.81 -34.74 -2.59
N ASP A 749 -5.71 -34.90 -3.33
CA ASP A 749 -4.42 -35.27 -2.75
C ASP A 749 -3.62 -34.04 -2.30
N GLU A 750 -4.05 -32.84 -2.66
CA GLU A 750 -3.42 -31.57 -2.27
C GLU A 750 -3.93 -31.11 -0.90
N GLN A 751 -3.00 -30.83 0.01
CA GLN A 751 -3.31 -30.30 1.34
C GLN A 751 -3.86 -28.88 1.22
N GLY A 752 -4.85 -28.54 2.05
CA GLY A 752 -5.45 -27.20 2.06
C GLY A 752 -6.21 -26.85 0.77
N PHE A 753 -6.60 -27.82 -0.06
CA PHE A 753 -7.29 -27.58 -1.33
C PHE A 753 -8.63 -26.84 -1.19
N SER A 754 -8.97 -26.05 -2.21
CA SER A 754 -10.28 -25.41 -2.41
C SER A 754 -11.26 -26.31 -3.17
N VAL A 755 -12.56 -26.21 -2.86
CA VAL A 755 -13.59 -27.08 -3.48
C VAL A 755 -13.98 -26.60 -4.87
N HIS A 756 -13.94 -27.50 -5.86
CA HIS A 756 -14.28 -27.22 -7.26
C HIS A 756 -15.10 -28.36 -7.86
N LYS A 757 -16.31 -28.06 -8.35
CA LYS A 757 -17.19 -29.04 -9.01
C LYS A 757 -16.70 -29.44 -10.41
N THR A 758 -16.01 -28.52 -11.09
CA THR A 758 -15.53 -28.68 -12.46
C THR A 758 -14.03 -28.47 -12.56
N GLU A 759 -13.47 -28.67 -13.76
CA GLU A 759 -12.09 -28.29 -14.06
C GLU A 759 -11.80 -26.85 -13.61
N HIS A 760 -10.62 -26.64 -13.03
CA HIS A 760 -10.15 -25.35 -12.55
C HIS A 760 -8.64 -25.21 -12.80
N GLU A 761 -8.15 -23.98 -12.73
CA GLU A 761 -6.72 -23.69 -12.74
C GLU A 761 -6.16 -23.85 -11.33
N ALA A 762 -5.29 -24.83 -11.11
CA ALA A 762 -4.56 -24.98 -9.85
C ALA A 762 -3.22 -24.25 -9.93
N TYR A 763 -2.87 -23.55 -8.84
CA TYR A 763 -1.62 -22.82 -8.75
C TYR A 763 -0.42 -23.76 -8.98
N THR A 764 0.54 -23.34 -9.81
CA THR A 764 1.72 -24.11 -10.30
C THR A 764 1.45 -25.37 -11.15
N ARG A 765 0.24 -25.93 -11.13
CA ARG A 765 -0.12 -27.19 -11.83
C ARG A 765 -0.94 -26.96 -13.10
N GLY A 766 -1.51 -25.77 -13.28
CA GLY A 766 -2.38 -25.44 -14.40
C GLY A 766 -3.73 -26.17 -14.29
N LYS A 767 -4.35 -26.45 -15.43
CA LYS A 767 -5.68 -27.09 -15.48
C LYS A 767 -5.69 -28.48 -14.87
N VAL A 768 -6.55 -28.64 -13.86
CA VAL A 768 -6.81 -29.94 -13.20
C VAL A 768 -8.31 -30.21 -13.11
N PRO A 769 -8.73 -31.49 -13.06
CA PRO A 769 -10.14 -31.85 -12.88
C PRO A 769 -10.74 -31.31 -11.57
N GLY A 770 -12.07 -31.19 -11.53
CA GLY A 770 -12.78 -30.89 -10.29
C GLY A 770 -12.62 -32.00 -9.25
N ASN A 771 -12.64 -31.61 -7.97
CA ASN A 771 -12.47 -32.51 -6.83
C ASN A 771 -13.81 -32.96 -6.20
N PHE A 772 -14.95 -32.62 -6.81
CA PHE A 772 -16.27 -33.11 -6.39
C PHE A 772 -16.37 -34.63 -6.51
N LEU A 773 -16.75 -35.31 -5.43
CA LEU A 773 -16.94 -36.76 -5.38
C LEU A 773 -18.41 -37.12 -5.62
N ALA A 774 -19.30 -36.68 -4.74
CA ALA A 774 -20.72 -36.97 -4.84
C ALA A 774 -21.55 -36.11 -3.88
N ARG A 775 -22.87 -36.10 -4.10
CA ARG A 775 -23.87 -35.56 -3.18
C ARG A 775 -24.54 -36.70 -2.39
N THR A 776 -24.85 -36.47 -1.12
CA THR A 776 -25.55 -37.41 -0.23
C THR A 776 -26.50 -36.69 0.72
N GLU A 777 -27.60 -37.34 1.11
CA GLU A 777 -28.49 -36.86 2.20
C GLU A 777 -28.04 -37.40 3.57
N GLN A 778 -27.12 -38.37 3.58
CA GLN A 778 -26.58 -38.97 4.79
C GLN A 778 -25.45 -38.10 5.35
N THR A 779 -25.21 -38.20 6.66
CA THR A 779 -24.05 -37.59 7.32
C THR A 779 -22.80 -38.48 7.28
N SER A 780 -22.70 -39.31 6.23
CA SER A 780 -21.55 -40.18 5.99
C SER A 780 -21.42 -40.55 4.52
N MET A 781 -20.19 -40.88 4.09
CA MET A 781 -19.90 -41.38 2.74
C MET A 781 -18.69 -42.31 2.74
N LEU A 782 -18.73 -43.41 1.99
CA LEU A 782 -17.55 -44.24 1.74
C LEU A 782 -16.61 -43.46 0.80
N VAL A 783 -15.40 -43.16 1.27
CA VAL A 783 -14.44 -42.32 0.55
C VAL A 783 -13.19 -43.09 0.12
N VAL A 784 -12.83 -44.14 0.87
CA VAL A 784 -11.79 -45.10 0.46
C VAL A 784 -12.44 -46.45 0.21
N SER A 785 -12.16 -47.06 -0.96
CA SER A 785 -12.68 -48.36 -1.37
C SER A 785 -11.68 -49.08 -2.28
N PRO A 786 -11.54 -50.42 -2.17
CA PRO A 786 -10.80 -51.22 -3.12
C PRO A 786 -11.44 -51.29 -4.51
N GLN A 787 -12.71 -50.92 -4.62
CA GLN A 787 -13.48 -50.83 -5.85
C GLN A 787 -14.04 -49.40 -5.97
N PRO A 788 -13.20 -48.41 -6.29
CA PRO A 788 -13.65 -47.03 -6.36
C PRO A 788 -14.67 -46.86 -7.49
N SER A 789 -15.83 -46.29 -7.18
CA SER A 789 -16.87 -45.97 -8.16
C SER A 789 -16.71 -44.59 -8.78
N HIS A 790 -15.76 -43.77 -8.29
CA HIS A 790 -15.53 -42.41 -8.74
C HIS A 790 -14.03 -42.04 -8.63
N PRO A 791 -13.46 -41.24 -9.55
CA PRO A 791 -12.04 -40.86 -9.53
C PRO A 791 -11.60 -40.05 -8.30
N ASN A 792 -12.51 -39.39 -7.59
CA ASN A 792 -12.21 -38.63 -6.37
C ASN A 792 -12.38 -39.46 -5.08
N MET A 793 -12.58 -40.77 -5.19
CA MET A 793 -12.34 -41.71 -4.09
C MET A 793 -10.83 -41.97 -3.91
N ASN A 794 -10.44 -42.50 -2.76
CA ASN A 794 -9.06 -42.86 -2.43
C ASN A 794 -8.09 -41.67 -2.51
N ARG A 795 -8.52 -40.50 -2.06
CA ARG A 795 -7.72 -39.27 -1.98
C ARG A 795 -7.21 -39.02 -0.58
N CYS A 796 -6.18 -38.19 -0.45
CA CYS A 796 -5.55 -37.90 0.83
C CYS A 796 -6.44 -37.04 1.74
N PHE A 797 -7.11 -36.02 1.20
CA PHE A 797 -7.87 -35.04 1.96
C PHE A 797 -9.31 -34.95 1.49
N TYR A 798 -10.24 -34.83 2.44
CA TYR A 798 -11.68 -34.69 2.16
C TYR A 798 -12.32 -33.51 2.87
N ARG A 799 -13.23 -32.83 2.17
CA ARG A 799 -14.08 -31.76 2.71
C ARG A 799 -15.56 -32.01 2.43
N VAL A 800 -16.42 -31.38 3.22
CA VAL A 800 -17.87 -31.47 3.08
C VAL A 800 -18.49 -30.06 3.05
N VAL A 801 -19.40 -29.83 2.10
CA VAL A 801 -20.24 -28.63 2.00
C VAL A 801 -21.66 -29.01 2.36
N ALA A 802 -22.30 -28.25 3.26
CA ALA A 802 -23.70 -28.43 3.63
C ALA A 802 -24.62 -27.65 2.70
N MET A 803 -25.81 -28.20 2.41
CA MET A 803 -26.83 -27.55 1.60
C MET A 803 -28.20 -27.66 2.28
N ASP A 804 -28.92 -26.55 2.35
CA ASP A 804 -30.28 -26.52 2.90
C ASP A 804 -31.37 -26.85 1.86
N ASP A 805 -32.63 -26.85 2.29
CA ASP A 805 -33.80 -27.16 1.44
C ASP A 805 -34.13 -26.09 0.40
N HIS A 806 -33.47 -24.93 0.47
CA HIS A 806 -33.54 -23.86 -0.52
C HIS A 806 -32.36 -23.88 -1.49
N GLY A 807 -31.39 -24.77 -1.30
CA GLY A 807 -30.19 -24.89 -2.13
C GLY A 807 -29.08 -23.93 -1.75
N ALA A 808 -29.17 -23.24 -0.61
CA ALA A 808 -28.08 -22.41 -0.10
C ALA A 808 -26.95 -23.33 0.39
N GLU A 809 -25.72 -23.02 -0.02
CA GLU A 809 -24.53 -23.80 0.35
C GLU A 809 -23.74 -23.07 1.44
N SER A 810 -23.26 -23.83 2.42
CA SER A 810 -22.25 -23.35 3.37
C SER A 810 -20.91 -23.15 2.64
N ILE A 811 -19.93 -22.57 3.33
CA ILE A 811 -18.53 -22.78 2.94
C ILE A 811 -18.15 -24.26 3.20
N CYS A 812 -17.02 -24.72 2.67
CA CYS A 812 -16.57 -26.09 2.96
C CYS A 812 -16.01 -26.20 4.39
N SER A 813 -16.17 -27.38 4.98
CA SER A 813 -15.65 -27.74 6.31
C SER A 813 -14.11 -27.66 6.39
N ASP A 814 -13.57 -27.80 7.61
CA ASP A 814 -12.19 -28.26 7.77
C ASP A 814 -12.00 -29.60 7.05
N PHE A 815 -10.77 -29.89 6.60
CA PHE A 815 -10.48 -31.14 5.91
C PHE A 815 -10.19 -32.27 6.89
N VAL A 816 -10.46 -33.50 6.46
CA VAL A 816 -9.97 -34.72 7.12
C VAL A 816 -8.94 -35.39 6.23
N GLU A 817 -7.80 -35.70 6.83
CA GLU A 817 -6.70 -36.44 6.23
C GLU A 817 -6.94 -37.95 6.40
N MET A 818 -6.88 -38.69 5.29
CA MET A 818 -6.90 -40.16 5.27
C MET A 818 -5.53 -40.70 5.71
N PRO A 819 -5.41 -41.95 6.14
CA PRO A 819 -4.10 -42.56 6.33
C PRO A 819 -3.29 -42.53 5.02
N HIS A 820 -2.03 -42.10 5.07
CA HIS A 820 -1.09 -42.17 3.95
C HIS A 820 0.36 -42.46 4.44
N PRO A 821 1.17 -43.22 3.68
CA PRO A 821 0.72 -44.02 2.54
C PRO A 821 -0.29 -45.10 2.98
N HIS A 822 -1.27 -45.44 2.14
CA HIS A 822 -2.27 -46.47 2.44
C HIS A 822 -2.68 -47.24 1.20
N PHE A 823 -2.51 -48.57 1.21
CA PHE A 823 -2.94 -49.43 0.11
C PHE A 823 -4.44 -49.58 0.09
N TRP A 824 -5.06 -49.27 -1.06
CA TRP A 824 -6.48 -49.50 -1.28
C TRP A 824 -6.76 -50.55 -2.34
N SER A 825 -5.85 -50.84 -3.28
CA SER A 825 -6.10 -51.87 -4.31
C SER A 825 -6.13 -53.29 -3.74
N THR A 826 -7.04 -54.12 -4.26
CA THR A 826 -7.04 -55.56 -3.94
C THR A 826 -6.00 -56.31 -4.78
N PRO A 827 -5.04 -57.00 -4.16
CA PRO A 827 -4.09 -57.83 -4.89
C PRO A 827 -4.77 -59.06 -5.50
N PRO A 828 -4.30 -59.58 -6.64
CA PRO A 828 -4.75 -60.87 -7.16
C PRO A 828 -4.50 -61.98 -6.12
N ASN A 829 -5.38 -62.98 -6.09
CA ASN A 829 -5.24 -64.15 -5.22
C ASN A 829 -4.78 -65.41 -5.98
N THR A 830 -4.59 -65.32 -7.30
CA THR A 830 -4.16 -66.44 -8.16
C THR A 830 -3.07 -66.03 -9.13
N ALA A 831 -2.13 -66.93 -9.40
CA ALA A 831 -1.18 -66.87 -10.51
C ALA A 831 -1.14 -68.24 -11.22
N ARG A 832 -0.60 -68.32 -12.43
CA ARG A 832 -0.54 -69.58 -13.20
C ARG A 832 0.89 -69.96 -13.53
N THR A 833 1.21 -71.24 -13.35
CA THR A 833 2.52 -71.80 -13.67
C THR A 833 2.87 -71.54 -15.14
N GLY A 834 4.06 -70.98 -15.39
CA GLY A 834 4.54 -70.65 -16.73
C GLY A 834 3.88 -69.45 -17.41
N GLN A 835 2.95 -68.73 -16.76
CA GLN A 835 2.34 -67.51 -17.30
C GLN A 835 2.87 -66.25 -16.61
N PRO A 836 3.02 -65.12 -17.33
CA PRO A 836 3.40 -63.85 -16.72
C PRO A 836 2.35 -63.35 -15.72
N PHE A 837 2.79 -63.07 -14.50
CA PHE A 837 2.05 -62.36 -13.46
C PHE A 837 2.42 -60.87 -13.49
N SER A 838 1.44 -59.99 -13.32
CA SER A 838 1.64 -58.55 -13.15
C SER A 838 0.61 -57.97 -12.19
N TYR A 839 1.03 -57.24 -11.18
CA TYR A 839 0.17 -56.49 -10.27
C TYR A 839 0.78 -55.12 -9.99
N GLN A 840 -0.04 -54.08 -10.05
CA GLN A 840 0.36 -52.71 -9.75
C GLN A 840 -0.48 -52.22 -8.56
N PRO A 841 0.10 -52.16 -7.35
CA PRO A 841 -0.61 -51.65 -6.19
C PRO A 841 -0.99 -50.18 -6.40
N GLN A 842 -2.10 -49.78 -5.78
CA GLN A 842 -2.56 -48.41 -5.70
C GLN A 842 -2.61 -47.98 -4.24
N LEU A 843 -2.14 -46.76 -3.97
CA LEU A 843 -2.11 -46.18 -2.64
C LEU A 843 -2.66 -44.76 -2.64
N ILE A 844 -3.09 -44.33 -1.46
CA ILE A 844 -3.27 -42.93 -1.12
C ILE A 844 -1.89 -42.35 -0.80
N ALA A 845 -1.58 -41.19 -1.36
CA ALA A 845 -0.38 -40.42 -1.08
C ALA A 845 -0.70 -38.92 -1.18
N SER A 846 -0.06 -38.12 -0.34
CA SER A 846 -0.24 -36.67 -0.31
C SER A 846 0.61 -35.97 -1.38
N LEU A 847 0.03 -34.97 -2.04
CA LEU A 847 0.78 -34.00 -2.84
C LEU A 847 1.39 -32.89 -1.96
N GLY A 848 1.03 -32.81 -0.68
CA GLY A 848 1.32 -31.66 0.17
C GLY A 848 0.58 -30.42 -0.32
N ASP A 849 1.07 -29.26 0.08
CA ASP A 849 0.64 -27.93 -0.34
C ASP A 849 1.72 -27.26 -1.20
N VAL A 850 1.34 -26.21 -1.93
CA VAL A 850 2.31 -25.41 -2.68
C VAL A 850 2.99 -24.46 -1.70
N GLN A 851 4.31 -24.54 -1.55
CA GLN A 851 5.06 -23.63 -0.69
C GLN A 851 6.05 -22.81 -1.51
N HIS A 852 6.25 -21.55 -1.12
CA HIS A 852 7.32 -20.71 -1.61
C HIS A 852 8.63 -21.09 -0.91
N ARG A 853 9.73 -21.19 -1.67
CA ARG A 853 11.09 -21.24 -1.14
C ARG A 853 11.99 -20.31 -1.94
N TYR A 854 13.08 -19.85 -1.32
CA TYR A 854 14.07 -19.01 -2.02
C TYR A 854 14.85 -19.77 -3.11
N GLU A 855 14.75 -21.10 -3.15
CA GLU A 855 15.36 -21.96 -4.17
C GLU A 855 14.42 -22.12 -5.38
N ALA A 856 14.93 -21.86 -6.59
CA ALA A 856 14.17 -22.07 -7.83
C ALA A 856 13.71 -23.55 -7.94
N PRO A 857 12.45 -23.82 -8.34
CA PRO A 857 11.50 -22.93 -9.01
C PRO A 857 10.61 -22.05 -8.10
N HIS A 858 10.99 -21.86 -6.83
CA HIS A 858 10.29 -21.09 -5.81
C HIS A 858 8.99 -21.73 -5.32
N ASP A 859 7.92 -21.59 -6.09
CA ASP A 859 6.59 -22.09 -5.72
C ASP A 859 6.41 -23.50 -6.26
N GLN A 860 6.35 -24.49 -5.37
CA GLN A 860 6.15 -25.89 -5.75
C GLN A 860 5.52 -26.71 -4.62
N LEU A 861 4.94 -27.86 -4.97
CA LEU A 861 4.62 -28.95 -4.05
C LEU A 861 5.90 -29.61 -3.50
N TRP A 862 6.58 -28.95 -2.56
CA TRP A 862 7.86 -29.42 -2.01
C TRP A 862 7.73 -30.72 -1.22
N ASP A 863 6.58 -30.91 -0.58
CA ASP A 863 6.32 -32.03 0.32
C ASP A 863 5.52 -33.16 -0.34
N ALA A 864 5.36 -33.13 -1.67
CA ALA A 864 4.73 -34.22 -2.43
C ALA A 864 5.41 -35.56 -2.14
N GLU A 865 4.61 -36.54 -1.72
CA GLU A 865 5.12 -37.84 -1.28
C GLU A 865 5.72 -38.64 -2.44
N LYS A 866 6.95 -39.09 -2.24
CA LYS A 866 7.66 -40.01 -3.15
C LYS A 866 7.71 -41.38 -2.50
N LEU A 867 7.00 -42.35 -3.10
CA LEU A 867 6.91 -43.70 -2.56
C LEU A 867 8.06 -44.57 -3.06
N LEU A 868 8.69 -45.29 -2.12
CA LEU A 868 9.62 -46.37 -2.40
C LEU A 868 9.02 -47.69 -1.91
N PHE A 869 9.10 -48.72 -2.75
CA PHE A 869 8.53 -50.02 -2.50
C PHE A 869 9.61 -51.06 -2.20
N ALA A 870 9.29 -51.98 -1.29
CA ALA A 870 10.14 -53.13 -0.96
C ALA A 870 9.31 -54.40 -0.76
N LEU A 871 9.89 -55.55 -1.10
CA LEU A 871 9.35 -56.86 -0.77
C LEU A 871 9.99 -57.31 0.55
N ALA A 872 9.19 -57.36 1.62
CA ALA A 872 9.62 -57.94 2.89
C ALA A 872 9.52 -59.48 2.87
N GLU A 873 8.59 -60.01 2.07
CA GLU A 873 8.40 -61.44 1.84
C GLU A 873 7.92 -61.63 0.39
N ALA A 874 8.57 -62.51 -0.38
CA ALA A 874 8.18 -62.82 -1.75
C ALA A 874 8.79 -64.16 -2.22
N PRO A 875 8.15 -64.86 -3.17
CA PRO A 875 8.76 -66.00 -3.84
C PRO A 875 9.87 -65.57 -4.80
N SER A 876 10.84 -66.45 -5.06
CA SER A 876 12.02 -66.14 -5.89
C SER A 876 11.73 -65.77 -7.35
N TRP A 877 10.54 -66.12 -7.86
CA TRP A 877 10.11 -65.81 -9.22
C TRP A 877 9.48 -64.42 -9.35
N LEU A 878 9.18 -63.73 -8.24
CA LEU A 878 8.50 -62.44 -8.23
C LEU A 878 9.51 -61.30 -8.03
N SER A 879 9.48 -60.35 -8.95
CA SER A 879 10.32 -59.15 -8.94
C SER A 879 9.47 -57.90 -8.71
N LEU A 880 10.08 -56.88 -8.10
CA LEU A 880 9.48 -55.59 -7.81
C LEU A 880 10.21 -54.48 -8.55
N ASN A 881 9.47 -53.57 -9.18
CA ASN A 881 9.98 -52.24 -9.51
C ASN A 881 9.86 -51.34 -8.26
N PRO A 882 10.97 -50.91 -7.63
CA PRO A 882 10.93 -50.21 -6.35
C PRO A 882 10.40 -48.76 -6.45
N GLN A 883 10.32 -48.17 -7.64
CA GLN A 883 9.80 -46.81 -7.83
C GLN A 883 8.30 -46.81 -8.11
N THR A 884 7.82 -47.78 -8.90
CA THR A 884 6.39 -47.83 -9.25
C THR A 884 5.60 -48.74 -8.33
N GLY A 885 6.24 -49.68 -7.64
CA GLY A 885 5.54 -50.73 -6.89
C GLY A 885 5.12 -51.92 -7.77
N ARG A 886 5.41 -51.90 -9.08
CA ARG A 886 4.95 -52.94 -10.00
C ARG A 886 5.59 -54.28 -9.67
N LEU A 887 4.76 -55.27 -9.37
CA LEU A 887 5.15 -56.65 -9.20
C LEU A 887 5.00 -57.40 -10.52
N THR A 888 6.06 -58.09 -10.95
CA THR A 888 6.09 -58.91 -12.17
C THR A 888 6.86 -60.20 -11.96
N GLY A 889 6.45 -61.29 -12.57
CA GLY A 889 7.18 -62.56 -12.48
C GLY A 889 6.51 -63.69 -13.23
N THR A 890 7.14 -64.86 -13.29
CA THR A 890 6.56 -66.07 -13.90
C THR A 890 6.69 -67.24 -12.93
N PRO A 891 5.59 -67.70 -12.31
CA PRO A 891 5.65 -68.82 -11.37
C PRO A 891 6.17 -70.10 -12.03
N THR A 892 7.04 -70.82 -11.33
CA THR A 892 7.71 -72.03 -11.86
C THR A 892 7.13 -73.34 -11.33
N ALA A 893 6.31 -73.30 -10.28
CA ALA A 893 5.65 -74.46 -9.70
C ALA A 893 4.34 -74.07 -9.00
N PRO A 894 3.33 -74.96 -8.95
CA PRO A 894 2.09 -74.73 -8.22
C PRO A 894 2.32 -74.72 -6.70
N GLY A 895 1.48 -73.99 -5.96
CA GLY A 895 1.59 -73.84 -4.51
C GLY A 895 1.00 -72.52 -4.00
N THR A 896 0.93 -72.33 -2.69
CA THR A 896 0.54 -71.04 -2.09
C THR A 896 1.79 -70.32 -1.63
N VAL A 897 1.94 -69.05 -2.02
CA VAL A 897 3.07 -68.20 -1.64
C VAL A 897 2.56 -66.93 -0.98
N SER A 898 3.21 -66.52 0.11
CA SER A 898 2.94 -65.26 0.78
C SER A 898 3.75 -64.13 0.18
N VAL A 899 3.14 -62.96 0.04
CA VAL A 899 3.78 -61.73 -0.42
C VAL A 899 3.49 -60.63 0.59
N VAL A 900 4.55 -59.96 1.05
CA VAL A 900 4.49 -58.79 1.93
C VAL A 900 5.15 -57.64 1.20
N LEU A 901 4.33 -56.71 0.72
CA LEU A 901 4.76 -55.50 0.05
C LEU A 901 4.74 -54.34 1.04
N GLU A 902 5.82 -53.57 1.09
CA GLU A 902 5.93 -52.35 1.88
C GLU A 902 6.07 -51.13 0.98
N ALA A 903 5.44 -50.02 1.38
CA ALA A 903 5.64 -48.71 0.78
C ALA A 903 6.08 -47.73 1.86
N VAL A 904 7.11 -46.92 1.57
CA VAL A 904 7.67 -45.93 2.48
C VAL A 904 7.82 -44.59 1.76
N ASN A 905 7.41 -43.49 2.38
CA ASN A 905 7.63 -42.14 1.85
C ASN A 905 8.94 -41.53 2.40
N GLN A 906 9.32 -40.35 1.90
CA GLN A 906 10.51 -39.61 2.36
C GLN A 906 10.44 -39.19 3.84
N PHE A 907 9.25 -39.14 4.41
CA PHE A 907 8.98 -38.80 5.82
C PHE A 907 8.97 -40.01 6.75
N LYS A 908 9.35 -41.20 6.25
CA LYS A 908 9.41 -42.48 6.97
C LYS A 908 8.05 -43.06 7.40
N ALA A 909 6.93 -42.51 6.92
CA ALA A 909 5.63 -43.14 7.06
C ALA A 909 5.61 -44.41 6.20
N LYS A 910 4.96 -45.47 6.70
CA LYS A 910 5.00 -46.81 6.11
C LYS A 910 3.61 -47.42 5.97
N ALA A 911 3.39 -48.12 4.87
CA ALA A 911 2.24 -48.98 4.64
C ALA A 911 2.71 -50.41 4.33
N THR A 912 1.93 -51.40 4.74
CA THR A 912 2.19 -52.81 4.43
C THR A 912 0.94 -53.46 3.84
N GLN A 913 1.08 -54.13 2.70
CA GLN A 913 0.05 -54.97 2.11
C GLN A 913 0.51 -56.43 2.13
N ARG A 914 -0.25 -57.29 2.80
CA ARG A 914 0.01 -58.74 2.89
C ARG A 914 -1.05 -59.48 2.10
N PHE A 915 -0.63 -60.43 1.25
CA PHE A 915 -1.56 -61.28 0.50
C PHE A 915 -0.92 -62.62 0.12
N GLU A 916 -1.78 -63.59 -0.18
CA GLU A 916 -1.38 -64.90 -0.66
C GLU A 916 -1.70 -65.04 -2.15
N LEU A 917 -0.78 -65.66 -2.90
CA LEU A 917 -0.99 -66.06 -4.28
C LEU A 917 -1.08 -67.58 -4.34
N ARG A 918 -2.22 -68.09 -4.79
CA ARG A 918 -2.37 -69.49 -5.19
C ARG A 918 -1.87 -69.65 -6.62
N VAL A 919 -0.74 -70.32 -6.78
CA VAL A 919 -0.18 -70.68 -8.07
C VAL A 919 -0.81 -72.00 -8.54
N GLU A 920 -1.51 -71.94 -9.66
CA GLU A 920 -2.19 -73.07 -10.30
C GLU A 920 -1.39 -73.69 -11.45
#